data_AF-A0ABC8BQH3-F1
#
_entry.id   AF-A0ABC8BQH3-F1
#
_cell.length_a   1.000
_cell.length_b   1.000
_cell.length_c   1.000
_cell.angle_alpha   90.00
_cell.angle_beta   90.00
_cell.angle_gamma   90.00
#
_symmetry.space_group_name_H-M   'P 1'
#
loop_
_entity.id
_entity.type
_entity.pdbx_description
1 polymer ?
#
loop_
_entity_poly.entity_id
_entity_poly.type
_entity_poly.pdbx_seq_one_letter_code
_entity_poly.pdbx_strand_id
1 'polypeptide(L)'
;MRSPKLAALELRRFRRGKLPAAALVALLLLPLLYGALYLFSFWDPYGNLDKLPVALVNNDKGATSDGKRVNAGDEISEKLLDSNVFAWHEVSSAEADKGVEDGTYYLSLTMPSDFSKKIASSGGDSPETGALQVRTNDANNYIVGQISKTVFGEVRNAASTNASRGFLDRIFINFSDLHDKTADAAKGADDLKGGISKAKKGSKELADGLKDSKAGTERLSDGIVKLNTGAGEVASGARQVAGGTQALADKVNGAAGEARPFFTYFKENGKSIGEAARLAADGAKTTREDLGKLVAAAPKAAADARTAADELGEVHRARCEEAEEPDEASCPALKKASDAASDVATTAAEVSSLVTSQNGELKTLSSHLAAFQKQAENLAKRAPTLESDLERAVKDINALNTGAQKVAKGAVALHTGLGNARTGSADLNTGVGKLKTGAENLDGGLFRLGDGSAELAQGLHDGAEKIPDYEKKDRDARTDVMADPVKLASKSLHAAPNYGTGFAPYFIPLSLWVGAMVAYMIIQPLNKRALSTGASAWRIALAGWLPVAAIGVLQVGALIAVLHWGLGLEMERSAGTVAFLALVTCCFASIVQWLNACFGAAGRILVLVVLMLQLTSAGGTYPVQTSPGFFGAIHPYLPMTYVVEGLRRLITGGPLGPVWLGCAVLGAFTLGALALTAWTARRKQVWSLSRLHPELSL
;
A
#
# COMPACT_ATOMS: atom_id res chain seq x y z
N MET A 1 59.05 -37.09 82.19
CA MET A 1 59.49 -36.66 80.84
C MET A 1 58.39 -35.82 80.19
N ARG A 2 58.72 -34.71 79.49
CA ARG A 2 57.71 -33.88 78.79
C ARG A 2 57.07 -34.68 77.64
N SER A 3 55.75 -34.56 77.43
CA SER A 3 54.98 -35.31 76.42
C SER A 3 55.57 -35.30 75.00
N PRO A 4 56.15 -34.19 74.49
CA PRO A 4 56.76 -34.18 73.15
C PRO A 4 57.98 -35.09 73.03
N LYS A 5 58.76 -35.26 74.12
CA LYS A 5 59.93 -36.15 74.13
C LYS A 5 59.52 -37.63 74.06
N LEU A 6 58.38 -38.00 74.64
CA LEU A 6 57.85 -39.37 74.57
C LEU A 6 57.34 -39.70 73.16
N ALA A 7 56.63 -38.76 72.53
CA ALA A 7 56.18 -38.88 71.14
C ALA A 7 57.37 -39.01 70.16
N ALA A 8 58.41 -38.17 70.33
CA ALA A 8 59.61 -38.22 69.50
C ALA A 8 60.38 -39.55 69.61
N LEU A 9 60.36 -40.20 70.78
CA LEU A 9 61.00 -41.50 70.99
C LEU A 9 60.26 -42.64 70.28
N GLU A 10 58.93 -42.62 70.24
CA GLU A 10 58.13 -43.57 69.46
C GLU A 10 58.40 -43.40 67.95
N LEU A 11 58.47 -42.16 67.44
CA LEU A 11 58.80 -41.90 66.02
C LEU A 11 60.23 -42.34 65.66
N ARG A 12 61.20 -42.18 66.57
CA ARG A 12 62.58 -42.66 66.37
C ARG A 12 62.67 -44.18 66.21
N ARG A 13 61.71 -44.96 66.75
CA ARG A 13 61.66 -46.41 66.56
C ARG A 13 61.48 -46.79 65.09
N PHE A 14 60.68 -46.03 64.35
CA PHE A 14 60.42 -46.27 62.92
C PHE A 14 61.59 -45.93 62.01
N ARG A 15 62.58 -45.17 62.50
CA ARG A 15 63.81 -44.84 61.75
C ARG A 15 64.94 -45.86 61.94
N ARG A 16 64.76 -46.89 62.78
CA ARG A 16 65.80 -47.88 63.13
C ARG A 16 65.79 -49.16 62.27
N GLY A 17 65.29 -49.09 61.03
CA GLY A 17 65.32 -50.19 60.07
C GLY A 17 64.57 -49.86 58.77
N LYS A 18 64.85 -50.60 57.70
CA LYS A 18 64.24 -50.39 56.37
C LYS A 18 62.74 -50.71 56.36
N LEU A 19 62.30 -51.78 57.04
CA LEU A 19 60.89 -52.20 57.09
C LEU A 19 59.99 -51.22 57.87
N PRO A 20 60.33 -50.74 59.09
CA PRO A 20 59.51 -49.74 59.79
C PRO A 20 59.48 -48.37 59.09
N ALA A 21 60.56 -47.99 58.40
CA ALA A 21 60.58 -46.77 57.59
C ALA A 21 59.66 -46.90 56.36
N ALA A 22 59.72 -48.05 55.66
CA ALA A 22 58.81 -48.35 54.56
C ALA A 22 57.34 -48.39 55.01
N ALA A 23 57.04 -48.95 56.19
CA ALA A 23 55.69 -48.94 56.76
C ALA A 23 55.18 -47.52 57.05
N LEU A 24 56.06 -46.60 57.48
CA LEU A 24 55.70 -45.20 57.70
C LEU A 24 55.46 -44.44 56.39
N VAL A 25 56.24 -44.73 55.34
CA VAL A 25 56.01 -44.19 53.98
C VAL A 25 54.69 -44.74 53.40
N ALA A 26 54.45 -46.05 53.51
CA ALA A 26 53.19 -46.65 53.07
C ALA A 26 51.99 -46.05 53.81
N LEU A 27 52.11 -45.82 55.12
CA LEU A 27 51.09 -45.13 55.91
C LEU A 27 50.87 -43.68 55.41
N LEU A 28 51.93 -42.94 55.09
CA LEU A 28 51.83 -41.57 54.57
C LEU A 28 51.09 -41.51 53.22
N LEU A 29 51.28 -42.51 52.36
CA LEU A 29 50.66 -42.59 51.03
C LEU A 29 49.22 -43.12 51.06
N LEU A 30 48.79 -43.78 52.14
CA LEU A 30 47.49 -44.45 52.18
C LEU A 30 46.29 -43.51 51.96
N PRO A 31 46.25 -42.28 52.52
CA PRO A 31 45.20 -41.33 52.19
C PRO A 31 45.17 -40.92 50.71
N LEU A 32 46.28 -41.00 49.98
CA LEU A 32 46.28 -40.73 48.54
C LEU A 32 45.49 -41.79 47.75
N LEU A 33 45.50 -43.05 48.21
CA LEU A 33 44.75 -44.12 47.56
C LEU A 33 43.22 -43.92 47.67
N TYR A 34 42.74 -43.40 48.80
CA TYR A 34 41.31 -43.16 48.98
C TYR A 34 40.88 -41.75 48.58
N GLY A 35 41.74 -40.76 48.77
CA GLY A 35 41.43 -39.35 48.54
C GLY A 35 41.75 -38.87 47.13
N ALA A 36 42.91 -39.25 46.57
CA ALA A 36 43.35 -38.80 45.25
C ALA A 36 42.98 -39.79 44.14
N LEU A 37 43.27 -41.08 44.29
CA LEU A 37 42.99 -42.08 43.26
C LEU A 37 41.48 -42.27 43.01
N TYR A 38 40.67 -42.33 44.07
CA TYR A 38 39.22 -42.42 43.92
C TYR A 38 38.63 -41.15 43.31
N LEU A 39 39.13 -39.97 43.70
CA LEU A 39 38.66 -38.72 43.12
C LEU A 39 39.07 -38.59 41.65
N PHE A 40 40.25 -39.11 41.29
CA PHE A 40 40.73 -39.18 39.91
C PHE A 40 39.81 -40.02 39.02
N SER A 41 39.33 -41.18 39.51
CA SER A 41 38.42 -42.02 38.71
C SER A 41 37.05 -41.38 38.44
N PHE A 42 36.64 -40.38 39.23
CA PHE A 42 35.38 -39.67 39.06
C PHE A 42 35.57 -38.17 38.79
N TRP A 43 36.74 -37.75 38.31
CA TRP A 43 37.09 -36.34 38.24
C TRP A 43 36.18 -35.54 37.30
N ASP A 44 35.96 -36.05 36.09
CA ASP A 44 35.12 -35.37 35.09
C ASP A 44 34.41 -36.34 34.13
N PRO A 45 33.43 -37.13 34.60
CA PRO A 45 32.67 -38.03 33.74
C PRO A 45 31.83 -37.29 32.68
N TYR A 46 31.46 -36.03 32.92
CA TYR A 46 30.66 -35.22 31.99
C TYR A 46 31.50 -34.62 30.85
N GLY A 47 32.76 -34.26 31.10
CA GLY A 47 33.70 -33.86 30.05
C GLY A 47 34.22 -35.01 29.19
N ASN A 48 33.89 -36.26 29.52
CA ASN A 48 34.33 -37.47 28.79
C ASN A 48 33.18 -38.22 28.12
N LEU A 49 32.06 -37.53 27.83
CA LEU A 49 30.91 -38.14 27.15
C LEU A 49 31.21 -38.52 25.69
N ASP A 50 32.20 -37.89 25.08
CA ASP A 50 32.76 -38.21 23.76
C ASP A 50 33.27 -39.65 23.64
N LYS A 51 33.51 -40.33 24.76
CA LYS A 51 33.94 -41.74 24.83
C LYS A 51 32.78 -42.72 25.04
N LEU A 52 31.57 -42.21 25.27
CA LEU A 52 30.40 -43.04 25.53
C LEU A 52 29.80 -43.50 24.19
N PRO A 53 29.80 -44.80 23.87
CA PRO A 53 29.27 -45.29 22.60
C PRO A 53 27.75 -45.16 22.55
N VAL A 54 27.28 -44.49 21.49
CA VAL A 54 25.86 -44.18 21.26
C VAL A 54 25.47 -44.60 19.85
N ALA A 55 24.40 -45.40 19.74
CA ALA A 55 23.85 -45.79 18.46
C ALA A 55 22.99 -44.66 17.86
N LEU A 56 23.29 -44.27 16.63
CA LEU A 56 22.49 -43.35 15.83
C LEU A 56 21.80 -44.14 14.73
N VAL A 57 20.48 -44.06 14.65
CA VAL A 57 19.68 -44.75 13.64
C VAL A 57 18.92 -43.71 12.82
N ASN A 58 19.27 -43.57 11.54
CA ASN A 58 18.54 -42.74 10.61
C ASN A 58 17.65 -43.59 9.69
N ASN A 59 16.36 -43.69 10.02
CA ASN A 59 15.39 -44.35 9.13
C ASN A 59 14.65 -43.35 8.21
N ASP A 60 14.95 -42.06 8.32
CA ASP A 60 14.26 -40.99 7.60
C ASP A 60 14.43 -41.13 6.08
N LYS A 61 13.35 -40.87 5.33
CA LYS A 61 13.36 -41.01 3.85
C LYS A 61 13.45 -39.67 3.11
N GLY A 62 13.52 -38.56 3.85
CA GLY A 62 13.35 -37.23 3.30
C GLY A 62 11.91 -36.93 2.88
N ALA A 63 11.63 -35.68 2.57
CA ALA A 63 10.35 -35.22 2.06
C ALA A 63 10.53 -34.10 1.03
N THR A 64 9.45 -33.70 0.36
CA THR A 64 9.45 -32.55 -0.56
C THR A 64 8.41 -31.55 -0.07
N SER A 65 8.82 -30.30 0.14
CA SER A 65 7.94 -29.18 0.51
C SER A 65 8.23 -27.99 -0.40
N ASP A 66 7.19 -27.39 -0.98
CA ASP A 66 7.31 -26.21 -1.87
C ASP A 66 8.35 -26.38 -3.01
N GLY A 67 8.42 -27.58 -3.59
CA GLY A 67 9.38 -27.90 -4.66
C GLY A 67 10.83 -28.08 -4.22
N LYS A 68 11.14 -27.96 -2.91
CA LYS A 68 12.46 -28.23 -2.33
C LYS A 68 12.46 -29.56 -1.58
N ARG A 69 13.55 -30.32 -1.72
CA ARG A 69 13.76 -31.55 -0.95
C ARG A 69 14.23 -31.18 0.46
N VAL A 70 13.61 -31.78 1.47
CA VAL A 70 13.92 -31.62 2.90
C VAL A 70 14.44 -32.97 3.40
N ASN A 71 15.71 -33.02 3.79
CA ASN A 71 16.38 -34.22 4.33
C ASN A 71 16.84 -33.94 5.78
N ALA A 72 15.88 -33.64 6.66
CA ALA A 72 16.16 -33.27 8.04
C ALA A 72 16.86 -34.39 8.83
N GLY A 73 16.56 -35.67 8.56
CA GLY A 73 17.23 -36.79 9.20
C GLY A 73 18.72 -36.85 8.87
N ASP A 74 19.08 -36.71 7.59
CA ASP A 74 20.48 -36.73 7.13
C ASP A 74 21.27 -35.55 7.71
N GLU A 75 20.70 -34.34 7.66
CA GLU A 75 21.34 -33.13 8.20
C GLU A 75 21.56 -33.19 9.71
N ILE A 76 20.62 -33.77 10.47
CA ILE A 76 20.77 -33.97 11.92
C ILE A 76 21.82 -35.04 12.19
N SER A 77 21.82 -36.12 11.40
CA SER A 77 22.77 -37.23 11.57
C SER A 77 24.21 -36.74 11.39
N GLU A 78 24.48 -36.00 10.32
CA GLU A 78 25.79 -35.41 10.02
C GLU A 78 26.25 -34.47 11.15
N LYS A 79 25.37 -33.57 11.61
CA LYS A 79 25.69 -32.66 12.73
C LYS A 79 25.95 -33.38 14.04
N LEU A 80 25.23 -34.45 14.33
CA LEU A 80 25.45 -35.22 15.55
C LEU A 80 26.79 -35.95 15.48
N LEU A 81 27.12 -36.59 14.35
CA LEU A 81 28.42 -37.22 14.12
C LEU A 81 29.57 -36.22 14.28
N ASP A 82 29.42 -34.98 13.81
CA ASP A 82 30.43 -33.91 13.95
C ASP A 82 30.52 -33.30 15.36
N SER A 83 29.47 -33.41 16.18
CA SER A 83 29.35 -32.68 17.46
C SER A 83 30.37 -33.07 18.52
N ASN A 84 30.97 -34.26 18.42
CA ASN A 84 31.86 -34.86 19.43
C ASN A 84 31.30 -34.86 20.87
N VAL A 85 29.98 -34.76 21.05
CA VAL A 85 29.33 -34.81 22.37
C VAL A 85 29.28 -36.24 22.91
N PHE A 86 29.06 -37.20 22.01
CA PHE A 86 29.07 -38.64 22.27
C PHE A 86 29.92 -39.35 21.20
N ALA A 87 30.35 -40.58 21.47
CA ALA A 87 30.90 -41.46 20.43
C ALA A 87 29.74 -42.01 19.60
N TRP A 88 29.31 -41.24 18.61
CA TRP A 88 28.21 -41.60 17.73
C TRP A 88 28.61 -42.70 16.75
N HIS A 89 27.79 -43.75 16.67
CA HIS A 89 27.91 -44.84 15.73
C HIS A 89 26.62 -44.96 14.92
N GLU A 90 26.69 -44.63 13.63
CA GLU A 90 25.55 -44.84 12.75
C GLU A 90 25.38 -46.33 12.46
N VAL A 91 24.21 -46.88 12.83
CA VAL A 91 23.93 -48.32 12.81
C VAL A 91 22.49 -48.60 12.38
N SER A 92 22.20 -49.86 12.05
CA SER A 92 20.83 -50.28 11.76
C SER A 92 19.96 -50.28 13.01
N SER A 93 18.64 -50.14 12.85
CA SER A 93 17.69 -50.18 13.99
C SER A 93 17.80 -51.47 14.80
N ALA A 94 18.01 -52.61 14.14
CA ALA A 94 18.16 -53.90 14.80
C ALA A 94 19.47 -54.01 15.60
N GLU A 95 20.56 -53.45 15.05
CA GLU A 95 21.84 -53.37 15.75
C GLU A 95 21.78 -52.43 16.95
N ALA A 96 21.12 -51.28 16.80
CA ALA A 96 20.91 -50.35 17.91
C ALA A 96 20.12 -51.00 19.05
N ASP A 97 19.02 -51.69 18.75
CA ASP A 97 18.20 -52.36 19.75
C ASP A 97 18.99 -53.44 20.49
N LYS A 98 19.69 -54.30 19.75
CA LYS A 98 20.52 -55.36 20.33
C LYS A 98 21.70 -54.79 21.11
N GLY A 99 22.37 -53.78 20.57
CA GLY A 99 23.53 -53.15 21.18
C GLY A 99 23.20 -52.38 22.45
N VAL A 100 21.99 -51.82 22.55
CA VAL A 100 21.49 -51.25 23.82
C VAL A 100 21.09 -52.35 24.82
N GLU A 101 20.62 -53.50 24.34
CA GLU A 101 20.28 -54.64 25.21
C GLU A 101 21.52 -55.34 25.78
N ASP A 102 22.57 -55.54 24.98
CA ASP A 102 23.80 -56.24 25.37
C ASP A 102 24.91 -55.34 25.95
N GLY A 103 24.73 -54.01 25.88
CA GLY A 103 25.66 -53.03 26.45
C GLY A 103 26.77 -52.56 25.52
N THR A 104 26.74 -52.95 24.24
CA THR A 104 27.61 -52.38 23.21
C THR A 104 27.40 -50.87 23.05
N TYR A 105 26.15 -50.41 23.10
CA TYR A 105 25.76 -49.00 23.11
C TYR A 105 25.01 -48.68 24.40
N TYR A 106 25.31 -47.54 25.04
CA TYR A 106 24.61 -47.18 26.27
C TYR A 106 23.24 -46.53 26.03
N LEU A 107 23.04 -45.97 24.83
CA LEU A 107 21.77 -45.44 24.38
C LEU A 107 21.67 -45.52 22.85
N SER A 108 20.46 -45.45 22.32
CA SER A 108 20.21 -45.22 20.90
C SER A 108 19.31 -44.00 20.67
N LEU A 109 19.60 -43.26 19.60
CA LEU A 109 18.77 -42.19 19.07
C LEU A 109 18.28 -42.60 17.68
N THR A 110 16.96 -42.67 17.50
CA THR A 110 16.34 -43.09 16.25
C THR A 110 15.49 -41.98 15.65
N MET A 111 15.80 -41.63 14.39
CA MET A 111 14.97 -40.81 13.52
C MET A 111 13.99 -41.72 12.78
N PRO A 112 12.66 -41.56 12.98
CA PRO A 112 11.67 -42.39 12.29
C PRO A 112 11.59 -42.07 10.79
N SER A 113 10.99 -42.97 10.01
CA SER A 113 10.99 -42.86 8.54
C SER A 113 10.16 -41.71 7.96
N ASP A 114 9.28 -41.13 8.76
CA ASP A 114 8.43 -40.00 8.42
C ASP A 114 8.93 -38.68 9.02
N PHE A 115 10.15 -38.65 9.59
CA PHE A 115 10.67 -37.50 10.30
C PHE A 115 10.73 -36.23 9.42
N SER A 116 11.39 -36.28 8.26
CA SER A 116 11.43 -35.14 7.33
C SER A 116 10.05 -34.75 6.80
N LYS A 117 9.14 -35.72 6.63
CA LYS A 117 7.77 -35.45 6.19
C LYS A 117 7.01 -34.64 7.24
N LYS A 118 7.16 -35.01 8.51
CA LYS A 118 6.56 -34.29 9.65
C LYS A 118 7.17 -32.90 9.81
N ILE A 119 8.49 -32.77 9.68
CA ILE A 119 9.15 -31.45 9.70
C ILE A 119 8.68 -30.58 8.53
N ALA A 120 8.57 -31.13 7.32
CA ALA A 120 8.06 -30.44 6.13
C ALA A 120 6.58 -30.03 6.24
N SER A 121 5.77 -30.77 7.02
CA SER A 121 4.34 -30.48 7.19
C SER A 121 4.05 -29.16 7.92
N SER A 122 5.05 -28.55 8.57
CA SER A 122 4.88 -27.30 9.32
C SER A 122 4.42 -26.11 8.47
N GLY A 123 4.61 -26.18 7.14
CA GLY A 123 4.14 -25.17 6.19
C GLY A 123 2.82 -25.50 5.49
N GLY A 124 2.24 -26.68 5.73
CA GLY A 124 1.01 -27.15 5.08
C GLY A 124 -0.23 -27.12 5.99
N ASP A 125 -1.37 -27.57 5.46
CA ASP A 125 -2.67 -27.50 6.13
C ASP A 125 -2.82 -28.41 7.36
N SER A 126 -1.92 -29.40 7.52
CA SER A 126 -1.94 -30.37 8.62
C SER A 126 -0.55 -30.54 9.25
N PRO A 127 -0.13 -29.62 10.13
CA PRO A 127 1.18 -29.69 10.76
C PRO A 127 1.27 -30.84 11.77
N GLU A 128 2.32 -31.66 11.65
CA GLU A 128 2.64 -32.78 12.53
C GLU A 128 4.00 -32.60 13.22
N THR A 129 4.16 -33.15 14.43
CA THR A 129 5.42 -33.08 15.18
C THR A 129 6.32 -34.28 14.87
N GLY A 130 7.54 -34.02 14.39
CA GLY A 130 8.60 -35.02 14.31
C GLY A 130 9.17 -35.33 15.70
N ALA A 131 9.17 -36.60 16.12
CA ALA A 131 9.71 -37.03 17.40
C ALA A 131 10.93 -37.94 17.20
N LEU A 132 12.06 -37.52 17.75
CA LEU A 132 13.23 -38.38 17.90
C LEU A 132 12.97 -39.41 19.01
N GLN A 133 13.32 -40.66 18.79
CA GLN A 133 13.13 -41.73 19.77
C GLN A 133 14.46 -42.00 20.48
N VAL A 134 14.45 -41.98 21.81
CA VAL A 134 15.63 -42.31 22.62
C VAL A 134 15.34 -43.58 23.39
N ARG A 135 16.23 -44.57 23.29
CA ARG A 135 16.17 -45.81 24.07
C ARG A 135 17.42 -45.92 24.95
N THR A 136 17.22 -46.25 26.22
CA THR A 136 18.28 -46.48 27.20
C THR A 136 18.03 -47.82 27.89
N ASN A 137 19.09 -48.39 28.45
CA ASN A 137 19.01 -49.58 29.29
C ASN A 137 19.72 -49.32 30.62
N ASP A 138 18.93 -49.08 31.67
CA ASP A 138 19.45 -48.76 33.01
C ASP A 138 20.23 -49.92 33.64
N ALA A 139 20.08 -51.15 33.12
CA ALA A 139 20.89 -52.30 33.53
C ALA A 139 22.36 -52.18 33.09
N ASN A 140 22.64 -51.46 32.00
CA ASN A 140 24.01 -51.19 31.55
C ASN A 140 24.65 -50.09 32.40
N ASN A 141 23.94 -48.97 32.59
CA ASN A 141 24.32 -47.90 33.52
C ASN A 141 23.18 -46.90 33.77
N TYR A 142 22.70 -46.85 35.01
CA TYR A 142 21.63 -45.91 35.42
C TYR A 142 22.01 -44.42 35.25
N ILE A 143 23.28 -44.06 35.49
CA ILE A 143 23.74 -42.66 35.41
C ILE A 143 23.64 -42.17 33.97
N VAL A 144 23.93 -43.02 33.00
CA VAL A 144 23.83 -42.66 31.58
C VAL A 144 22.40 -42.25 31.23
N GLY A 145 21.39 -43.00 31.66
CA GLY A 145 19.99 -42.64 31.41
C GLY A 145 19.60 -41.24 31.92
N GLN A 146 20.16 -40.79 33.05
CA GLN A 146 19.93 -39.44 33.60
C GLN A 146 20.67 -38.35 32.80
N ILE A 147 21.93 -38.61 32.44
CA ILE A 147 22.72 -37.70 31.59
C ILE A 147 22.02 -37.51 30.24
N SER A 148 21.63 -38.62 29.59
CA SER A 148 20.96 -38.60 28.29
C SER A 148 19.66 -37.81 28.32
N LYS A 149 18.79 -38.00 29.33
CA LYS A 149 17.54 -37.23 29.46
C LYS A 149 17.78 -35.73 29.58
N THR A 150 18.85 -35.33 30.28
CA THR A 150 19.21 -33.92 30.44
C THR A 150 19.72 -33.33 29.13
N VAL A 151 20.67 -34.00 28.48
CA VAL A 151 21.27 -33.55 27.21
C VAL A 151 20.24 -33.49 26.08
N PHE A 152 19.43 -34.55 25.90
CA PHE A 152 18.39 -34.56 24.86
C PHE A 152 17.23 -33.61 25.16
N GLY A 153 16.96 -33.31 26.45
CA GLY A 153 16.03 -32.26 26.84
C GLY A 153 16.47 -30.89 26.34
N GLU A 154 17.75 -30.55 26.51
CA GLU A 154 18.33 -29.30 25.99
C GLU A 154 18.33 -29.25 24.46
N VAL A 155 18.72 -30.34 23.78
CA VAL A 155 18.69 -30.42 22.31
C VAL A 155 17.26 -30.22 21.78
N ARG A 156 16.27 -30.85 22.40
CA ARG A 156 14.85 -30.66 22.06
C ARG A 156 14.40 -29.21 22.26
N ASN A 157 14.76 -28.58 23.38
CA ASN A 157 14.41 -27.20 23.67
C ASN A 157 15.02 -26.24 22.65
N ALA A 158 16.31 -26.43 22.29
CA ALA A 158 16.99 -25.64 21.27
C ALA A 158 16.36 -25.82 19.88
N ALA A 159 16.03 -27.06 19.49
CA ALA A 159 15.34 -27.35 18.23
C ALA A 159 13.95 -26.71 18.17
N SER A 160 13.17 -26.80 19.26
CA SER A 160 11.84 -26.18 19.37
C SER A 160 11.90 -24.65 19.29
N THR A 161 12.91 -24.04 19.92
CA THR A 161 13.15 -22.59 19.88
C THR A 161 13.49 -22.14 18.46
N ASN A 162 14.41 -22.84 17.79
CA ASN A 162 14.79 -22.52 16.40
C ASN A 162 13.62 -22.69 15.42
N ALA A 163 12.82 -23.75 15.57
CA ALA A 163 11.63 -23.96 14.75
C ALA A 163 10.60 -22.83 14.95
N SER A 164 10.34 -22.45 16.21
CA SER A 164 9.44 -21.35 16.56
C SER A 164 9.95 -20.01 16.01
N ARG A 165 11.26 -19.77 16.09
CA ARG A 165 11.93 -18.60 15.52
C ARG A 165 11.69 -18.51 14.01
N GLY A 166 11.92 -19.60 13.28
CA GLY A 166 11.73 -19.64 11.82
C GLY A 166 10.28 -19.39 11.40
N PHE A 167 9.31 -19.94 12.14
CA PHE A 167 7.89 -19.70 11.89
C PHE A 167 7.49 -18.24 12.12
N LEU A 168 7.90 -17.67 13.27
CA LEU A 168 7.58 -16.29 13.64
C LEU A 168 8.26 -15.27 12.72
N ASP A 169 9.51 -15.50 12.31
CA ASP A 169 10.20 -14.64 11.34
C ASP A 169 9.44 -14.59 10.01
N ARG A 170 8.93 -15.73 9.54
CA ARG A 170 8.11 -15.79 8.32
C ARG A 170 6.78 -15.05 8.47
N ILE A 171 6.13 -15.14 9.63
CA ILE A 171 4.93 -14.33 9.92
C ILE A 171 5.25 -12.84 9.83
N PHE A 172 6.31 -12.37 10.48
CA PHE A 172 6.66 -10.96 10.47
C PHE A 172 7.11 -10.46 9.09
N ILE A 173 7.83 -11.28 8.31
CA ILE A 173 8.14 -10.96 6.90
C ILE A 173 6.86 -10.83 6.08
N ASN A 174 5.90 -11.74 6.23
CA ASN A 174 4.63 -11.67 5.53
C ASN A 174 3.81 -10.43 5.93
N PHE A 175 3.89 -9.97 7.18
CA PHE A 175 3.26 -8.71 7.60
C PHE A 175 3.94 -7.48 6.98
N SER A 176 5.28 -7.44 6.93
CA SER A 176 5.98 -6.36 6.21
C SER A 176 5.63 -6.37 4.72
N ASP A 177 5.55 -7.54 4.06
CA ASP A 177 5.15 -7.62 2.64
C ASP A 177 3.69 -7.18 2.45
N LEU A 178 2.79 -7.52 3.38
CA LEU A 178 1.41 -7.03 3.39
C LEU A 178 1.34 -5.51 3.58
N HIS A 179 2.15 -4.94 4.46
CA HIS A 179 2.28 -3.49 4.65
C HIS A 179 2.68 -2.83 3.33
N ASP A 180 3.76 -3.30 2.70
CA ASP A 180 4.29 -2.73 1.47
C ASP A 180 3.27 -2.81 0.33
N LYS A 181 2.58 -3.96 0.17
CA LYS A 181 1.52 -4.10 -0.84
C LYS A 181 0.31 -3.22 -0.58
N THR A 182 -0.01 -2.96 0.69
CA THR A 182 -1.11 -2.06 1.06
C THR A 182 -0.71 -0.61 0.80
N ALA A 183 0.55 -0.23 1.06
CA ALA A 183 1.10 1.08 0.74
C ALA A 183 1.16 1.34 -0.78
N ASP A 184 1.56 0.33 -1.58
CA ASP A 184 1.50 0.38 -3.04
C ASP A 184 0.07 0.59 -3.54
N ALA A 185 -0.91 -0.11 -2.95
CA ALA A 185 -2.32 0.07 -3.28
C ALA A 185 -2.82 1.47 -2.91
N ALA A 186 -2.42 2.02 -1.75
CA ALA A 186 -2.75 3.38 -1.34
C ALA A 186 -2.24 4.41 -2.35
N LYS A 187 -0.98 4.26 -2.79
CA LYS A 187 -0.39 5.10 -3.84
C LYS A 187 -1.14 4.97 -5.18
N GLY A 188 -1.55 3.77 -5.57
CA GLY A 188 -2.38 3.55 -6.75
C GLY A 188 -3.74 4.26 -6.67
N ALA A 189 -4.35 4.30 -5.48
CA ALA A 189 -5.59 5.05 -5.24
C ALA A 189 -5.37 6.58 -5.29
N ASP A 190 -4.22 7.08 -4.84
CA ASP A 190 -3.83 8.48 -5.00
C ASP A 190 -3.65 8.87 -6.48
N ASP A 191 -3.01 8.00 -7.27
CA ASP A 191 -2.87 8.20 -8.72
C ASP A 191 -4.23 8.22 -9.43
N LEU A 192 -5.15 7.32 -9.03
CA LEU A 192 -6.52 7.30 -9.53
C LEU A 192 -7.26 8.61 -9.20
N LYS A 193 -7.17 9.08 -7.95
CA LYS A 193 -7.72 10.37 -7.51
C LYS A 193 -7.15 11.54 -8.32
N GLY A 194 -5.84 11.51 -8.60
CA GLY A 194 -5.18 12.48 -9.49
C GLY A 194 -5.73 12.46 -10.92
N GLY A 195 -5.94 11.26 -11.47
CA GLY A 195 -6.57 11.05 -12.79
C GLY A 195 -8.01 11.57 -12.86
N ILE A 196 -8.84 11.26 -11.85
CA ILE A 196 -10.22 11.74 -11.74
C ILE A 196 -10.26 13.27 -11.65
N SER A 197 -9.34 13.87 -10.90
CA SER A 197 -9.26 15.33 -10.79
C SER A 197 -8.97 16.00 -12.15
N LYS A 198 -8.12 15.39 -12.98
CA LYS A 198 -7.89 15.85 -14.36
C LYS A 198 -9.12 15.66 -15.24
N ALA A 199 -9.78 14.50 -15.16
CA ALA A 199 -11.01 14.22 -15.91
C ALA A 199 -12.13 15.20 -15.55
N LYS A 200 -12.28 15.53 -14.26
CA LYS A 200 -13.23 16.52 -13.75
C LYS A 200 -12.97 17.90 -14.34
N LYS A 201 -11.71 18.34 -14.37
CA LYS A 201 -11.33 19.60 -15.00
C LYS A 201 -11.72 19.62 -16.50
N GLY A 202 -11.40 18.55 -17.24
CA GLY A 202 -11.77 18.43 -18.64
C GLY A 202 -13.29 18.39 -18.89
N SER A 203 -14.05 17.70 -18.02
CA SER A 203 -15.52 17.66 -18.09
C SER A 203 -16.13 19.05 -17.86
N LYS A 204 -15.58 19.82 -16.92
CA LYS A 204 -15.98 21.20 -16.69
C LYS A 204 -15.69 22.11 -17.89
N GLU A 205 -14.49 22.02 -18.46
CA GLU A 205 -14.13 22.76 -19.67
C GLU A 205 -15.04 22.41 -20.85
N LEU A 206 -15.41 21.13 -21.00
CA LEU A 206 -16.38 20.67 -21.99
C LEU A 206 -17.78 21.26 -21.74
N ALA A 207 -18.27 21.24 -20.49
CA ALA A 207 -19.56 21.82 -20.13
C ALA A 207 -19.61 23.33 -20.40
N ASP A 208 -18.52 24.05 -20.08
CA ASP A 208 -18.38 25.48 -20.34
C ASP A 208 -18.36 25.75 -21.86
N GLY A 209 -17.57 25.01 -22.65
CA GLY A 209 -17.55 25.15 -24.11
C GLY A 209 -18.89 24.82 -24.79
N LEU A 210 -19.67 23.89 -24.23
CA LEU A 210 -21.02 23.57 -24.68
C LEU A 210 -22.02 24.66 -24.33
N LYS A 211 -21.83 25.40 -23.23
CA LYS A 211 -22.62 26.58 -22.89
C LYS A 211 -22.41 27.69 -23.93
N ASP A 212 -21.18 27.93 -24.35
CA ASP A 212 -20.88 28.90 -25.40
C ASP A 212 -21.42 28.47 -26.76
N SER A 213 -21.28 27.18 -27.09
CA SER A 213 -21.86 26.59 -28.30
C SER A 213 -23.39 26.74 -28.31
N LYS A 214 -24.05 26.53 -27.17
CA LYS A 214 -25.49 26.70 -27.01
C LYS A 214 -25.93 28.15 -27.27
N ALA A 215 -25.22 29.12 -26.69
CA ALA A 215 -25.47 30.53 -26.96
C ALA A 215 -25.19 30.91 -28.43
N GLY A 216 -24.24 30.24 -29.08
CA GLY A 216 -23.94 30.40 -30.50
C GLY A 216 -25.06 29.86 -31.40
N THR A 217 -25.59 28.68 -31.10
CA THR A 217 -26.67 28.05 -31.88
C THR A 217 -28.01 28.76 -31.70
N GLU A 218 -28.28 29.33 -30.53
CA GLU A 218 -29.43 30.23 -30.30
C GLU A 218 -29.33 31.48 -31.19
N ARG A 219 -28.18 32.16 -31.20
CA ARG A 219 -27.94 33.32 -32.08
C ARG A 219 -28.07 32.98 -33.57
N LEU A 220 -27.55 31.81 -33.98
CA LEU A 220 -27.71 31.32 -35.35
C LEU A 220 -29.19 31.08 -35.69
N SER A 221 -29.93 30.44 -34.79
CA SER A 221 -31.36 30.17 -34.96
C SER A 221 -32.14 31.47 -35.12
N ASP A 222 -31.91 32.44 -34.24
CA ASP A 222 -32.53 33.77 -34.31
C ASP A 222 -32.20 34.50 -35.61
N GLY A 223 -30.93 34.44 -36.04
CA GLY A 223 -30.48 35.02 -37.30
C GLY A 223 -31.18 34.40 -38.52
N ILE A 224 -31.31 33.07 -38.55
CA ILE A 224 -32.04 32.36 -39.61
C ILE A 224 -33.53 32.68 -39.57
N VAL A 225 -34.15 32.81 -38.39
CA VAL A 225 -35.56 33.23 -38.26
C VAL A 225 -35.77 34.61 -38.87
N LYS A 226 -34.88 35.56 -38.60
CA LYS A 226 -34.93 36.91 -39.21
C LYS A 226 -34.77 36.86 -40.73
N LEU A 227 -33.78 36.13 -41.22
CA LEU A 227 -33.54 35.92 -42.66
C LEU A 227 -34.76 35.26 -43.34
N ASN A 228 -35.32 34.21 -42.74
CA ASN A 228 -36.49 33.51 -43.26
C ASN A 228 -37.70 34.44 -43.36
N THR A 229 -37.91 35.27 -42.33
CA THR A 229 -39.00 36.26 -42.31
C THR A 229 -38.83 37.29 -43.44
N GLY A 230 -37.64 37.90 -43.55
CA GLY A 230 -37.34 38.85 -44.62
C GLY A 230 -37.41 38.22 -46.02
N ALA A 231 -36.95 36.99 -46.19
CA ALA A 231 -37.11 36.25 -47.45
C ALA A 231 -38.58 35.98 -47.78
N GLY A 232 -39.44 35.77 -46.78
CA GLY A 232 -40.88 35.68 -46.95
C GLY A 232 -41.52 36.98 -47.43
N GLU A 233 -41.08 38.12 -46.91
CA GLU A 233 -41.49 39.44 -47.38
C GLU A 233 -41.05 39.68 -48.83
N VAL A 234 -39.78 39.40 -49.15
CA VAL A 234 -39.25 39.50 -50.52
C VAL A 234 -40.01 38.57 -51.47
N ALA A 235 -40.29 37.33 -51.08
CA ALA A 235 -41.06 36.39 -51.89
C ALA A 235 -42.50 36.86 -52.13
N SER A 236 -43.10 37.54 -51.15
CA SER A 236 -44.44 38.12 -51.27
C SER A 236 -44.44 39.35 -52.18
N GLY A 237 -43.48 40.27 -51.98
CA GLY A 237 -43.31 41.45 -52.83
C GLY A 237 -42.96 41.09 -54.28
N ALA A 238 -42.08 40.11 -54.49
CA ALA A 238 -41.74 39.63 -55.82
C ALA A 238 -42.94 38.98 -56.51
N ARG A 239 -43.80 38.26 -55.77
CA ARG A 239 -45.08 37.74 -56.29
C ARG A 239 -46.03 38.87 -56.67
N GLN A 240 -46.11 39.93 -55.88
CA GLN A 240 -46.94 41.10 -56.19
C GLN A 240 -46.44 41.82 -57.44
N VAL A 241 -45.13 42.02 -57.59
CA VAL A 241 -44.52 42.59 -58.81
C VAL A 241 -44.81 41.68 -60.01
N ALA A 242 -44.59 40.37 -59.88
CA ALA A 242 -44.86 39.41 -60.95
C ALA A 242 -46.35 39.38 -61.37
N GLY A 243 -47.27 39.49 -60.40
CA GLY A 243 -48.70 39.62 -60.67
C GLY A 243 -49.05 40.96 -61.35
N GLY A 244 -48.42 42.06 -60.92
CA GLY A 244 -48.59 43.38 -61.54
C GLY A 244 -48.05 43.45 -62.97
N THR A 245 -46.86 42.87 -63.22
CA THR A 245 -46.29 42.78 -64.57
C THR A 245 -47.09 41.84 -65.46
N GLN A 246 -47.69 40.78 -64.90
CA GLN A 246 -48.61 39.91 -65.63
C GLN A 246 -49.84 40.70 -66.05
N ALA A 247 -50.49 41.41 -65.12
CA ALA A 247 -51.66 42.22 -65.44
C ALA A 247 -51.36 43.33 -66.47
N LEU A 248 -50.17 43.94 -66.40
CA LEU A 248 -49.71 44.91 -67.39
C LEU A 248 -49.46 44.23 -68.75
N ALA A 249 -48.81 43.07 -68.76
CA ALA A 249 -48.63 42.26 -69.97
C ALA A 249 -49.94 41.88 -70.60
N ASP A 250 -50.91 41.41 -69.84
CA ASP A 250 -52.23 41.03 -70.34
C ASP A 250 -52.93 42.24 -70.98
N LYS A 251 -52.87 43.42 -70.34
CA LYS A 251 -53.43 44.68 -70.90
C LYS A 251 -52.72 45.13 -72.18
N VAL A 252 -51.38 45.15 -72.19
CA VAL A 252 -50.60 45.60 -73.35
C VAL A 252 -50.76 44.62 -74.52
N ASN A 253 -50.74 43.32 -74.26
CA ASN A 253 -51.01 42.30 -75.28
C ASN A 253 -52.45 42.40 -75.80
N GLY A 254 -53.43 42.66 -74.92
CA GLY A 254 -54.83 42.88 -75.29
C GLY A 254 -55.02 44.10 -76.19
N ALA A 255 -54.50 45.26 -75.77
CA ALA A 255 -54.51 46.49 -76.56
C ALA A 255 -53.77 46.34 -77.90
N ALA A 256 -52.64 45.61 -77.91
CA ALA A 256 -51.94 45.29 -79.14
C ALA A 256 -52.74 44.36 -80.06
N GLY A 257 -53.47 43.40 -79.48
CA GLY A 257 -54.39 42.52 -80.19
C GLY A 257 -55.53 43.28 -80.86
N GLU A 258 -56.09 44.29 -80.19
CA GLU A 258 -57.13 45.17 -80.75
C GLU A 258 -56.58 46.15 -81.81
N ALA A 259 -55.36 46.65 -81.65
CA ALA A 259 -54.76 47.61 -82.58
C ALA A 259 -54.21 46.93 -83.86
N ARG A 260 -53.79 45.66 -83.80
CA ARG A 260 -53.24 44.90 -84.93
C ARG A 260 -54.14 44.89 -86.18
N PRO A 261 -55.46 44.55 -86.09
CA PRO A 261 -56.37 44.61 -87.22
C PRO A 261 -56.44 45.99 -87.88
N PHE A 262 -56.34 47.06 -87.08
CA PHE A 262 -56.33 48.43 -87.58
C PHE A 262 -55.06 48.70 -88.40
N PHE A 263 -53.87 48.33 -87.90
CA PHE A 263 -52.63 48.44 -88.67
C PHE A 263 -52.65 47.61 -89.96
N THR A 264 -53.15 46.38 -89.92
CA THR A 264 -53.30 45.52 -91.11
C THR A 264 -54.25 46.15 -92.14
N TYR A 265 -55.40 46.66 -91.69
CA TYR A 265 -56.38 47.33 -92.56
C TYR A 265 -55.79 48.54 -93.31
N PHE A 266 -55.04 49.41 -92.63
CA PHE A 266 -54.42 50.57 -93.28
C PHE A 266 -53.24 50.21 -94.18
N LYS A 267 -52.53 49.11 -93.89
CA LYS A 267 -51.44 48.59 -94.73
C LYS A 267 -51.98 48.00 -96.04
N GLU A 268 -53.17 47.38 -96.01
CA GLU A 268 -53.80 46.75 -97.17
C GLU A 268 -54.62 47.73 -98.04
N ASN A 269 -55.16 48.83 -97.48
CA ASN A 269 -56.09 49.75 -98.18
C ASN A 269 -55.47 51.07 -98.70
N GLY A 270 -54.15 51.13 -98.89
CA GLY A 270 -53.55 52.04 -99.88
C GLY A 270 -53.36 53.53 -99.52
N LYS A 271 -53.58 53.96 -98.27
CA LYS A 271 -53.02 55.23 -97.75
C LYS A 271 -52.56 55.02 -96.32
N SER A 272 -51.30 55.34 -96.04
CA SER A 272 -50.78 55.23 -94.68
C SER A 272 -51.58 56.15 -93.74
N ILE A 273 -51.76 55.74 -92.48
CA ILE A 273 -52.45 56.56 -91.45
C ILE A 273 -51.90 58.00 -91.43
N GLY A 274 -50.60 58.16 -91.69
CA GLY A 274 -49.97 59.47 -91.76
C GLY A 274 -50.31 60.30 -93.00
N GLU A 275 -50.60 59.68 -94.13
CA GLU A 275 -51.10 60.38 -95.33
C GLU A 275 -52.56 60.81 -95.16
N ALA A 276 -53.41 59.96 -94.60
CA ALA A 276 -54.80 60.30 -94.30
C ALA A 276 -54.87 61.45 -93.28
N ALA A 277 -54.02 61.41 -92.25
CA ALA A 277 -53.94 62.47 -91.25
C ALA A 277 -53.35 63.78 -91.83
N ARG A 278 -52.37 63.70 -92.75
CA ARG A 278 -51.89 64.89 -93.50
C ARG A 278 -52.99 65.51 -94.35
N LEU A 279 -53.72 64.70 -95.11
CA LEU A 279 -54.81 65.17 -95.96
C LEU A 279 -55.90 65.86 -95.15
N ALA A 280 -56.26 65.31 -93.99
CA ALA A 280 -57.22 65.91 -93.08
C ALA A 280 -56.72 67.24 -92.48
N ALA A 281 -55.43 67.33 -92.14
CA ALA A 281 -54.80 68.56 -91.69
C ALA A 281 -54.80 69.65 -92.78
N ASP A 282 -54.45 69.30 -94.01
CA ASP A 282 -54.40 70.22 -95.15
C ASP A 282 -55.81 70.72 -95.52
N GLY A 283 -56.82 69.85 -95.49
CA GLY A 283 -58.22 70.21 -95.68
C GLY A 283 -58.72 71.21 -94.64
N ALA A 284 -58.47 70.93 -93.36
CA ALA A 284 -58.84 71.83 -92.27
C ALA A 284 -58.14 73.19 -92.35
N LYS A 285 -56.87 73.22 -92.77
CA LYS A 285 -56.12 74.45 -93.03
C LYS A 285 -56.78 75.29 -94.13
N THR A 286 -57.12 74.66 -95.25
CA THR A 286 -57.69 75.33 -96.43
C THR A 286 -59.05 75.93 -96.11
N THR A 287 -59.95 75.17 -95.49
CA THR A 287 -61.27 75.65 -95.08
C THR A 287 -61.18 76.84 -94.12
N ARG A 288 -60.22 76.81 -93.19
CA ARG A 288 -59.98 77.91 -92.25
C ARG A 288 -59.51 79.19 -92.97
N GLU A 289 -58.66 79.06 -93.98
CA GLU A 289 -58.19 80.20 -94.78
C GLU A 289 -59.32 80.86 -95.60
N ASP A 290 -60.19 80.06 -96.21
CA ASP A 290 -61.32 80.58 -97.01
C ASP A 290 -62.41 81.22 -96.15
N LEU A 291 -62.69 80.65 -94.96
CA LEU A 291 -63.54 81.27 -93.94
C LEU A 291 -63.04 82.67 -93.55
N GLY A 292 -61.72 82.83 -93.38
CA GLY A 292 -61.10 84.12 -93.06
C GLY A 292 -61.30 85.17 -94.17
N LYS A 293 -61.21 84.76 -95.43
CA LYS A 293 -61.44 85.65 -96.58
C LYS A 293 -62.88 86.11 -96.67
N LEU A 294 -63.85 85.22 -96.46
CA LEU A 294 -65.28 85.52 -96.51
C LEU A 294 -65.68 86.59 -95.49
N VAL A 295 -65.18 86.46 -94.25
CA VAL A 295 -65.42 87.43 -93.16
C VAL A 295 -64.85 88.82 -93.48
N ALA A 296 -63.71 88.89 -94.16
CA ALA A 296 -63.08 90.17 -94.50
C ALA A 296 -63.70 90.87 -95.72
N ALA A 297 -64.18 90.11 -96.71
CA ALA A 297 -64.66 90.67 -97.98
C ALA A 297 -66.11 91.19 -97.92
N ALA A 298 -66.99 90.54 -97.14
CA ALA A 298 -68.42 90.86 -97.14
C ALA A 298 -68.76 92.30 -96.71
N PRO A 299 -68.14 92.90 -95.67
CA PRO A 299 -68.44 94.29 -95.27
C PRO A 299 -67.98 95.32 -96.30
N LYS A 300 -66.85 95.04 -96.95
CA LYS A 300 -66.29 95.92 -97.97
C LYS A 300 -67.16 95.93 -99.22
N ALA A 301 -67.62 94.76 -99.68
CA ALA A 301 -68.53 94.66 -100.82
C ALA A 301 -69.85 95.40 -100.59
N ALA A 302 -70.39 95.37 -99.37
CA ALA A 302 -71.59 96.12 -99.00
C ALA A 302 -71.41 97.65 -99.02
N ALA A 303 -70.25 98.13 -98.54
CA ALA A 303 -69.93 99.55 -98.53
C ALA A 303 -69.73 100.09 -99.95
N ASP A 304 -68.98 99.36 -100.78
CA ASP A 304 -68.71 99.73 -102.16
C ASP A 304 -70.01 99.75 -102.98
N ALA A 305 -70.90 98.77 -102.78
CA ALA A 305 -72.20 98.71 -103.44
C ALA A 305 -73.15 99.86 -103.04
N ARG A 306 -73.18 100.26 -101.74
CA ARG A 306 -73.93 101.44 -101.29
C ARG A 306 -73.43 102.72 -101.93
N THR A 307 -72.10 102.90 -101.96
CA THR A 307 -71.47 104.08 -102.56
C THR A 307 -71.89 104.22 -104.03
N ALA A 308 -71.83 103.12 -104.79
CA ALA A 308 -72.26 103.11 -106.19
C ALA A 308 -73.76 103.43 -106.35
N ALA A 309 -74.63 102.94 -105.45
CA ALA A 309 -76.05 103.23 -105.48
C ALA A 309 -76.37 104.71 -105.19
N ASP A 310 -75.69 105.29 -104.19
CA ASP A 310 -75.86 106.70 -103.81
C ASP A 310 -75.39 107.63 -104.93
N GLU A 311 -74.25 107.34 -105.56
CA GLU A 311 -73.72 108.10 -106.70
C GLU A 311 -74.67 108.06 -107.91
N LEU A 312 -75.21 106.89 -108.25
CA LEU A 312 -76.19 106.74 -109.34
C LEU A 312 -77.52 107.45 -109.04
N GLY A 313 -77.95 107.45 -107.78
CA GLY A 313 -79.14 108.17 -107.32
C GLY A 313 -78.98 109.69 -107.40
N GLU A 314 -77.82 110.22 -107.03
CA GLU A 314 -77.47 111.64 -107.18
C GLU A 314 -77.47 112.08 -108.65
N VAL A 315 -76.85 111.26 -109.53
CA VAL A 315 -76.83 111.56 -110.98
C VAL A 315 -78.24 111.57 -111.56
N HIS A 316 -79.11 110.64 -111.15
CA HIS A 316 -80.52 110.65 -111.55
C HIS A 316 -81.22 111.93 -111.06
N ARG A 317 -81.09 112.29 -109.78
CA ARG A 317 -81.76 113.47 -109.21
C ARG A 317 -81.37 114.77 -109.92
N ALA A 318 -80.08 115.00 -110.08
CA ALA A 318 -79.54 116.22 -110.69
C ALA A 318 -79.91 116.37 -112.18
N ARG A 319 -80.02 115.26 -112.92
CA ARG A 319 -80.28 115.29 -114.38
C ARG A 319 -81.77 115.26 -114.72
N CYS A 320 -82.61 114.72 -113.84
CA CYS A 320 -83.98 114.33 -114.20
C CYS A 320 -85.06 114.94 -113.31
N GLU A 321 -84.74 115.36 -112.09
CA GLU A 321 -85.72 115.94 -111.16
C GLU A 321 -85.54 117.46 -110.99
N GLU A 322 -84.31 117.98 -111.11
CA GLU A 322 -83.97 119.38 -110.79
C GLU A 322 -83.61 120.28 -112.01
N ALA A 323 -83.64 119.76 -113.24
CA ALA A 323 -83.22 120.49 -114.44
C ALA A 323 -84.33 121.34 -115.09
N GLU A 324 -84.01 122.56 -115.54
CA GLU A 324 -84.96 123.54 -116.14
C GLU A 324 -85.56 123.09 -117.49
N GLU A 325 -84.87 122.23 -118.25
CA GLU A 325 -85.42 121.47 -119.38
C GLU A 325 -84.93 120.01 -119.27
N PRO A 326 -85.74 119.08 -118.70
CA PRO A 326 -85.35 117.68 -118.57
C PRO A 326 -85.38 116.95 -119.92
N ASP A 327 -84.34 116.14 -120.19
CA ASP A 327 -84.29 115.24 -121.35
C ASP A 327 -85.19 114.01 -121.11
N GLU A 328 -86.43 114.08 -121.61
CA GLU A 328 -87.45 113.03 -121.44
C GLU A 328 -87.02 111.66 -121.99
N ALA A 329 -86.00 111.57 -122.86
CA ALA A 329 -85.53 110.29 -123.40
C ALA A 329 -84.62 109.51 -122.43
N SER A 330 -83.83 110.19 -121.60
CA SER A 330 -82.72 109.56 -120.83
C SER A 330 -83.11 109.17 -119.40
N CYS A 331 -84.07 109.86 -118.81
CA CYS A 331 -84.39 109.74 -117.38
C CYS A 331 -84.98 108.39 -116.92
N PRO A 332 -85.85 107.70 -117.69
CA PRO A 332 -86.36 106.38 -117.29
C PRO A 332 -85.26 105.32 -117.15
N ALA A 333 -84.20 105.39 -117.96
CA ALA A 333 -83.09 104.43 -117.94
C ALA A 333 -82.18 104.65 -116.73
N LEU A 334 -81.90 105.93 -116.39
CA LEU A 334 -81.14 106.28 -115.18
C LEU A 334 -81.88 105.87 -113.90
N LYS A 335 -83.22 105.99 -113.87
CA LYS A 335 -84.01 105.53 -112.72
C LYS A 335 -83.83 104.04 -112.48
N LYS A 336 -83.94 103.23 -113.54
CA LYS A 336 -83.71 101.77 -113.47
C LYS A 336 -82.31 101.40 -113.01
N ALA A 337 -81.28 102.12 -113.46
CA ALA A 337 -79.90 101.86 -113.06
C ALA A 337 -79.65 102.20 -111.59
N SER A 338 -80.24 103.31 -111.11
CA SER A 338 -80.23 103.69 -109.69
C SER A 338 -80.95 102.65 -108.83
N ASP A 339 -82.15 102.23 -109.23
CA ASP A 339 -82.93 101.22 -108.49
C ASP A 339 -82.17 99.89 -108.42
N ALA A 340 -81.59 99.42 -109.53
CA ALA A 340 -80.79 98.19 -109.56
C ALA A 340 -79.51 98.27 -108.71
N ALA A 341 -78.83 99.42 -108.69
CA ALA A 341 -77.68 99.64 -107.82
C ALA A 341 -78.10 99.63 -106.33
N SER A 342 -79.26 100.20 -106.01
CA SER A 342 -79.85 100.16 -104.67
C SER A 342 -80.18 98.73 -104.21
N ASP A 343 -80.72 97.90 -105.11
CA ASP A 343 -81.00 96.48 -104.82
C ASP A 343 -79.71 95.68 -104.56
N VAL A 344 -78.66 95.91 -105.34
CA VAL A 344 -77.34 95.28 -105.13
C VAL A 344 -76.73 95.74 -103.80
N ALA A 345 -76.82 97.04 -103.48
CA ALA A 345 -76.37 97.58 -102.21
C ALA A 345 -77.11 96.96 -101.02
N THR A 346 -78.41 96.75 -101.16
CA THR A 346 -79.25 96.11 -100.13
C THR A 346 -78.87 94.64 -99.95
N THR A 347 -78.72 93.88 -101.04
CA THR A 347 -78.31 92.47 -100.99
C THR A 347 -76.91 92.29 -100.39
N ALA A 348 -75.96 93.14 -100.79
CA ALA A 348 -74.60 93.11 -100.24
C ALA A 348 -74.61 93.48 -98.74
N ALA A 349 -75.45 94.43 -98.32
CA ALA A 349 -75.65 94.76 -96.92
C ALA A 349 -76.28 93.60 -96.11
N GLU A 350 -77.21 92.85 -96.68
CA GLU A 350 -77.78 91.65 -96.05
C GLU A 350 -76.72 90.55 -95.88
N VAL A 351 -75.90 90.27 -96.90
CA VAL A 351 -74.79 89.30 -96.80
C VAL A 351 -73.74 89.76 -95.79
N SER A 352 -73.37 91.03 -95.80
CA SER A 352 -72.49 91.62 -94.79
C SER A 352 -73.07 91.49 -93.37
N SER A 353 -74.36 91.74 -93.21
CA SER A 353 -75.05 91.62 -91.92
C SER A 353 -75.12 90.17 -91.45
N LEU A 354 -75.35 89.21 -92.35
CA LEU A 354 -75.31 87.78 -92.03
C LEU A 354 -73.91 87.33 -91.62
N VAL A 355 -72.87 87.70 -92.37
CA VAL A 355 -71.48 87.39 -92.05
C VAL A 355 -71.04 88.05 -90.74
N THR A 356 -71.50 89.28 -90.48
CA THR A 356 -71.18 90.04 -89.26
C THR A 356 -71.91 89.48 -88.04
N SER A 357 -73.20 89.16 -88.16
CA SER A 357 -73.99 88.53 -87.10
C SER A 357 -73.46 87.14 -86.74
N GLN A 358 -72.97 86.38 -87.72
CA GLN A 358 -72.41 85.03 -87.53
C GLN A 358 -70.88 85.00 -87.30
N ASN A 359 -70.22 86.16 -87.17
CA ASN A 359 -68.76 86.25 -87.03
C ASN A 359 -68.22 85.50 -85.79
N GLY A 360 -69.00 85.45 -84.71
CA GLY A 360 -68.63 84.69 -83.50
C GLY A 360 -68.52 83.18 -83.74
N GLU A 361 -69.50 82.60 -84.43
CA GLU A 361 -69.54 81.16 -84.73
C GLU A 361 -68.45 80.76 -85.74
N LEU A 362 -68.21 81.60 -86.75
CA LEU A 362 -67.16 81.38 -87.76
C LEU A 362 -65.75 81.40 -87.14
N LYS A 363 -65.50 82.25 -86.13
CA LYS A 363 -64.25 82.26 -85.36
C LYS A 363 -64.08 80.97 -84.54
N THR A 364 -65.13 80.48 -83.90
CA THR A 364 -65.10 79.22 -83.15
C THR A 364 -64.78 78.04 -84.06
N LEU A 365 -65.42 77.94 -85.23
CA LEU A 365 -65.14 76.90 -86.21
C LEU A 365 -63.68 76.93 -86.69
N SER A 366 -63.15 78.12 -86.99
CA SER A 366 -61.73 78.33 -87.33
C SER A 366 -60.79 77.82 -86.23
N SER A 367 -61.12 78.06 -84.95
CA SER A 367 -60.33 77.56 -83.81
C SER A 367 -60.34 76.04 -83.69
N HIS A 368 -61.49 75.39 -83.91
CA HIS A 368 -61.62 73.93 -83.88
C HIS A 368 -60.85 73.28 -85.03
N LEU A 369 -60.90 73.87 -86.22
CA LEU A 369 -60.11 73.41 -87.37
C LEU A 369 -58.61 73.51 -87.11
N ALA A 370 -58.14 74.56 -86.42
CA ALA A 370 -56.73 74.68 -86.04
C ALA A 370 -56.29 73.62 -85.00
N ALA A 371 -57.15 73.30 -84.03
CA ALA A 371 -56.89 72.23 -83.06
C ALA A 371 -56.85 70.85 -83.74
N PHE A 372 -57.80 70.57 -84.63
CA PHE A 372 -57.87 69.35 -85.42
C PHE A 372 -56.65 69.18 -86.34
N GLN A 373 -56.25 70.24 -87.04
CA GLN A 373 -55.03 70.27 -87.85
C GLN A 373 -53.82 69.82 -87.02
N LYS A 374 -53.63 70.40 -85.83
CA LYS A 374 -52.48 70.08 -84.96
C LYS A 374 -52.49 68.63 -84.48
N GLN A 375 -53.66 68.08 -84.17
CA GLN A 375 -53.81 66.67 -83.78
C GLN A 375 -53.50 65.73 -84.96
N ALA A 376 -54.01 66.04 -86.15
CA ALA A 376 -53.79 65.27 -87.35
C ALA A 376 -52.31 65.31 -87.81
N GLU A 377 -51.64 66.46 -87.73
CA GLU A 377 -50.19 66.58 -87.99
C GLU A 377 -49.34 65.74 -87.02
N ASN A 378 -49.72 65.70 -85.74
CA ASN A 378 -49.02 64.89 -84.74
C ASN A 378 -49.24 63.39 -84.97
N LEU A 379 -50.46 62.97 -85.34
CA LEU A 379 -50.74 61.60 -85.73
C LEU A 379 -49.92 61.21 -86.97
N ALA A 380 -49.83 62.10 -87.95
CA ALA A 380 -49.04 61.86 -89.15
C ALA A 380 -47.56 61.66 -88.90
N LYS A 381 -46.98 62.41 -87.95
CA LYS A 381 -45.57 62.26 -87.57
C LYS A 381 -45.26 60.93 -86.88
N ARG A 382 -46.20 60.41 -86.08
CA ARG A 382 -45.99 59.20 -85.25
C ARG A 382 -46.46 57.91 -85.92
N ALA A 383 -47.36 58.01 -86.90
CA ALA A 383 -47.89 56.86 -87.62
C ALA A 383 -46.83 55.89 -88.19
N PRO A 384 -45.68 56.35 -88.77
CA PRO A 384 -44.70 55.44 -89.38
C PRO A 384 -44.01 54.48 -88.40
N THR A 385 -43.90 54.84 -87.12
CA THR A 385 -43.22 54.02 -86.11
C THR A 385 -44.17 53.33 -85.15
N LEU A 386 -45.48 53.64 -85.21
CA LEU A 386 -46.45 53.21 -84.21
C LEU A 386 -46.58 51.68 -84.10
N GLU A 387 -46.51 50.95 -85.22
CA GLU A 387 -46.54 49.49 -85.25
C GLU A 387 -45.29 48.89 -84.59
N SER A 388 -44.10 49.37 -84.95
CA SER A 388 -42.84 48.86 -84.39
C SER A 388 -42.62 49.26 -82.93
N ASP A 389 -43.09 50.44 -82.52
CA ASP A 389 -43.11 50.89 -81.14
C ASP A 389 -44.02 50.01 -80.27
N LEU A 390 -45.19 49.61 -80.81
CA LEU A 390 -46.12 48.71 -80.13
C LEU A 390 -45.56 47.28 -80.01
N GLU A 391 -44.98 46.74 -81.07
CA GLU A 391 -44.34 45.41 -81.03
C GLU A 391 -43.18 45.36 -80.04
N ARG A 392 -42.37 46.42 -80.01
CA ARG A 392 -41.28 46.56 -79.03
C ARG A 392 -41.83 46.63 -77.61
N ALA A 393 -42.86 47.44 -77.37
CA ALA A 393 -43.50 47.54 -76.05
C ALA A 393 -44.06 46.19 -75.59
N VAL A 394 -44.74 45.45 -76.46
CA VAL A 394 -45.24 44.09 -76.18
C VAL A 394 -44.09 43.15 -75.81
N LYS A 395 -43.02 43.15 -76.60
CA LYS A 395 -41.84 42.31 -76.34
C LYS A 395 -41.19 42.65 -75.00
N ASP A 396 -40.96 43.92 -74.73
CA ASP A 396 -40.29 44.41 -73.53
C ASP A 396 -41.13 44.13 -72.27
N ILE A 397 -42.45 44.33 -72.34
CA ILE A 397 -43.36 44.00 -71.23
C ILE A 397 -43.41 42.48 -70.97
N ASN A 398 -43.44 41.65 -72.03
CA ASN A 398 -43.42 40.19 -71.86
C ASN A 398 -42.08 39.69 -71.29
N ALA A 399 -40.97 40.31 -71.69
CA ALA A 399 -39.65 40.04 -71.13
C ALA A 399 -39.56 40.47 -69.65
N LEU A 400 -40.09 41.66 -69.32
CA LEU A 400 -40.20 42.16 -67.95
C LEU A 400 -41.03 41.20 -67.08
N ASN A 401 -42.19 40.76 -67.56
CA ASN A 401 -43.04 39.81 -66.86
C ASN A 401 -42.31 38.47 -66.63
N THR A 402 -41.63 37.94 -67.65
CA THR A 402 -40.83 36.72 -67.51
C THR A 402 -39.72 36.87 -66.47
N GLY A 403 -39.03 38.02 -66.48
CA GLY A 403 -38.02 38.36 -65.48
C GLY A 403 -38.60 38.41 -64.06
N ALA A 404 -39.72 39.11 -63.88
CA ALA A 404 -40.41 39.21 -62.60
C ALA A 404 -40.87 37.84 -62.07
N GLN A 405 -41.39 36.96 -62.94
CA GLN A 405 -41.77 35.59 -62.58
C GLN A 405 -40.57 34.75 -62.15
N LYS A 406 -39.40 34.90 -62.80
CA LYS A 406 -38.15 34.23 -62.38
C LYS A 406 -37.69 34.71 -61.00
N VAL A 407 -37.73 36.02 -60.74
CA VAL A 407 -37.39 36.59 -59.44
C VAL A 407 -38.34 36.09 -58.36
N ALA A 408 -39.65 36.04 -58.62
CA ALA A 408 -40.64 35.50 -57.69
C ALA A 408 -40.37 34.03 -57.34
N LYS A 409 -40.07 33.18 -58.34
CA LYS A 409 -39.69 31.78 -58.11
C LYS A 409 -38.40 31.65 -57.30
N GLY A 410 -37.37 32.44 -57.62
CA GLY A 410 -36.11 32.46 -56.88
C GLY A 410 -36.29 32.89 -55.43
N ALA A 411 -37.11 33.91 -55.17
CA ALA A 411 -37.42 34.37 -53.82
C ALA A 411 -38.20 33.33 -53.00
N VAL A 412 -39.14 32.61 -53.62
CA VAL A 412 -39.85 31.48 -52.97
C VAL A 412 -38.87 30.35 -52.63
N ALA A 413 -37.99 29.97 -53.56
CA ALA A 413 -36.97 28.95 -53.30
C ALA A 413 -36.02 29.34 -52.16
N LEU A 414 -35.58 30.61 -52.11
CA LEU A 414 -34.77 31.14 -51.01
C LEU A 414 -35.51 31.05 -49.67
N HIS A 415 -36.78 31.47 -49.61
CA HIS A 415 -37.60 31.36 -48.40
C HIS A 415 -37.73 29.90 -47.96
N THR A 416 -38.05 28.96 -48.86
CA THR A 416 -38.13 27.54 -48.52
C THR A 416 -36.80 26.98 -48.00
N GLY A 417 -35.68 27.35 -48.64
CA GLY A 417 -34.34 26.93 -48.20
C GLY A 417 -33.99 27.45 -46.80
N LEU A 418 -34.36 28.70 -46.49
CA LEU A 418 -34.20 29.27 -45.16
C LEU A 418 -35.13 28.62 -44.12
N GLY A 419 -36.31 28.14 -44.53
CA GLY A 419 -37.19 27.34 -43.69
C GLY A 419 -36.55 26.01 -43.27
N ASN A 420 -35.90 25.33 -44.21
CA ASN A 420 -35.15 24.11 -43.91
C ASN A 420 -33.93 24.39 -43.01
N ALA A 421 -33.20 25.48 -43.28
CA ALA A 421 -32.07 25.90 -42.43
C ALA A 421 -32.53 26.23 -41.00
N ARG A 422 -33.72 26.82 -40.85
CA ARG A 422 -34.34 27.10 -39.55
C ARG A 422 -34.56 25.81 -38.75
N THR A 423 -35.14 24.80 -39.39
CA THR A 423 -35.35 23.48 -38.76
C THR A 423 -34.02 22.85 -38.36
N GLY A 424 -33.03 22.80 -39.28
CA GLY A 424 -31.72 22.23 -38.98
C GLY A 424 -30.97 22.98 -37.86
N SER A 425 -31.13 24.30 -37.77
CA SER A 425 -30.58 25.09 -36.67
C SER A 425 -31.27 24.81 -35.33
N ALA A 426 -32.59 24.58 -35.32
CA ALA A 426 -33.31 24.18 -34.11
C ALA A 426 -32.91 22.78 -33.63
N ASP A 427 -32.70 21.84 -34.55
CA ASP A 427 -32.20 20.50 -34.24
C ASP A 427 -30.79 20.56 -33.66
N LEU A 428 -29.89 21.35 -34.26
CA LEU A 428 -28.55 21.58 -33.74
C LEU A 428 -28.59 22.19 -32.33
N ASN A 429 -29.46 23.19 -32.11
CA ASN A 429 -29.66 23.81 -30.80
C ASN A 429 -30.13 22.81 -29.73
N THR A 430 -30.99 21.87 -30.13
CA THR A 430 -31.48 20.78 -29.27
C THR A 430 -30.37 19.77 -28.99
N GLY A 431 -29.61 19.36 -30.01
CA GLY A 431 -28.48 18.43 -29.88
C GLY A 431 -27.39 18.96 -28.94
N VAL A 432 -27.01 20.23 -29.08
CA VAL A 432 -26.06 20.89 -28.17
C VAL A 432 -26.61 20.93 -26.74
N GLY A 433 -27.92 21.16 -26.56
CA GLY A 433 -28.55 21.11 -25.24
C GLY A 433 -28.46 19.72 -24.57
N LYS A 434 -28.65 18.65 -25.34
CA LYS A 434 -28.48 17.27 -24.85
C LYS A 434 -27.03 16.98 -24.48
N LEU A 435 -26.06 17.40 -25.30
CA LEU A 435 -24.63 17.26 -24.99
C LEU A 435 -24.27 18.01 -23.71
N LYS A 436 -24.75 19.24 -23.53
CA LYS A 436 -24.52 20.05 -22.31
C LYS A 436 -25.00 19.30 -21.06
N THR A 437 -26.22 18.76 -21.11
CA THR A 437 -26.79 17.97 -20.00
C THR A 437 -25.95 16.73 -19.72
N GLY A 438 -25.47 16.05 -20.77
CA GLY A 438 -24.56 14.90 -20.64
C GLY A 438 -23.22 15.26 -19.97
N ALA A 439 -22.64 16.41 -20.32
CA ALA A 439 -21.40 16.90 -19.71
C ALA A 439 -21.59 17.30 -18.23
N GLU A 440 -22.72 17.90 -17.88
CA GLU A 440 -23.08 18.20 -16.48
C GLU A 440 -23.25 16.92 -15.65
N ASN A 441 -23.90 15.89 -16.21
CA ASN A 441 -24.03 14.58 -15.55
C ASN A 441 -22.67 13.89 -15.38
N LEU A 442 -21.79 13.98 -16.38
CA LEU A 442 -20.43 13.45 -16.30
C LEU A 442 -19.63 14.14 -15.18
N ASP A 443 -19.71 15.47 -15.08
CA ASP A 443 -19.06 16.25 -14.01
C ASP A 443 -19.57 15.80 -12.63
N GLY A 444 -20.89 15.68 -12.46
CA GLY A 444 -21.50 15.16 -11.22
C GLY A 444 -21.08 13.73 -10.87
N GLY A 445 -20.98 12.85 -11.88
CA GLY A 445 -20.49 11.48 -11.71
C GLY A 445 -19.01 11.42 -11.30
N LEU A 446 -18.18 12.26 -11.91
CA LEU A 446 -16.75 12.39 -11.58
C LEU A 446 -16.53 12.99 -10.18
N PHE A 447 -17.42 13.86 -9.70
CA PHE A 447 -17.42 14.30 -8.30
C PHE A 447 -17.61 13.12 -7.35
N ARG A 448 -18.66 12.30 -7.55
CA ARG A 448 -18.92 11.12 -6.70
C ARG A 448 -17.79 10.10 -6.75
N LEU A 449 -17.26 9.85 -7.96
CA LEU A 449 -16.13 8.95 -8.13
C LEU A 449 -14.87 9.50 -7.44
N GLY A 450 -14.64 10.81 -7.51
CA GLY A 450 -13.53 11.48 -6.82
C GLY A 450 -13.62 11.35 -5.29
N ASP A 451 -14.81 11.54 -4.72
CA ASP A 451 -15.04 11.38 -3.28
C ASP A 451 -14.83 9.92 -2.85
N GLY A 452 -15.40 8.95 -3.57
CA GLY A 452 -15.20 7.52 -3.27
C GLY A 452 -13.75 7.06 -3.43
N SER A 453 -13.03 7.56 -4.44
CA SER A 453 -11.58 7.29 -4.58
C SER A 453 -10.75 7.94 -3.47
N ALA A 454 -11.15 9.11 -2.95
CA ALA A 454 -10.49 9.72 -1.81
C ALA A 454 -10.72 8.91 -0.52
N GLU A 455 -11.93 8.39 -0.32
CA GLU A 455 -12.24 7.51 0.81
C GLU A 455 -11.45 6.19 0.74
N LEU A 456 -11.36 5.59 -0.45
CA LEU A 456 -10.53 4.40 -0.68
C LEU A 456 -9.04 4.67 -0.40
N ALA A 457 -8.50 5.78 -0.92
CA ALA A 457 -7.10 6.15 -0.69
C ALA A 457 -6.82 6.34 0.81
N GLN A 458 -7.71 7.04 1.53
CA GLN A 458 -7.58 7.22 2.97
C GLN A 458 -7.66 5.88 3.71
N GLY A 459 -8.63 5.02 3.38
CA GLY A 459 -8.78 3.72 4.03
C GLY A 459 -7.57 2.79 3.82
N LEU A 460 -6.93 2.87 2.64
CA LEU A 460 -5.69 2.12 2.36
C LEU A 460 -4.49 2.68 3.11
N HIS A 461 -4.34 4.01 3.21
CA HIS A 461 -3.30 4.64 4.05
C HIS A 461 -3.48 4.28 5.53
N ASP A 462 -4.70 4.41 6.06
CA ASP A 462 -5.02 4.03 7.44
C ASP A 462 -4.79 2.53 7.69
N GLY A 463 -5.05 1.70 6.68
CA GLY A 463 -4.80 0.26 6.71
C GLY A 463 -3.32 -0.05 6.76
N ALA A 464 -2.52 0.57 5.89
CA ALA A 464 -1.07 0.44 5.88
C ALA A 464 -0.46 0.86 7.23
N GLU A 465 -0.87 2.01 7.79
CA GLU A 465 -0.36 2.49 9.07
C GLU A 465 -0.69 1.56 10.26
N LYS A 466 -1.79 0.80 10.17
CA LYS A 466 -2.17 -0.20 11.18
C LYS A 466 -1.44 -1.53 11.01
N ILE A 467 -0.88 -1.84 9.84
CA ILE A 467 -0.10 -3.06 9.61
C ILE A 467 1.32 -2.77 10.11
N PRO A 468 1.82 -3.50 11.11
CA PRO A 468 3.16 -3.25 11.62
C PRO A 468 4.20 -3.57 10.55
N ASP A 469 5.01 -2.58 10.18
CA ASP A 469 6.26 -2.80 9.47
C ASP A 469 7.42 -2.78 10.47
N TYR A 470 8.04 -3.93 10.64
CA TYR A 470 9.15 -4.09 11.55
C TYR A 470 10.45 -4.17 10.75
N GLU A 471 11.39 -3.29 11.09
CA GLU A 471 12.77 -3.44 10.63
C GLU A 471 13.33 -4.79 11.08
N LYS A 472 14.30 -5.33 10.32
CA LYS A 472 14.90 -6.65 10.59
C LYS A 472 15.32 -6.82 12.06
N LYS A 473 15.87 -5.77 12.67
CA LYS A 473 16.33 -5.78 14.06
C LYS A 473 15.19 -5.97 15.06
N ASP A 474 14.06 -5.30 14.83
CA ASP A 474 12.89 -5.39 15.71
C ASP A 474 12.17 -6.72 15.53
N ARG A 475 12.12 -7.24 14.29
CA ARG A 475 11.66 -8.61 14.03
C ARG A 475 12.51 -9.62 14.79
N ASP A 476 13.83 -9.56 14.65
CA ASP A 476 14.74 -10.48 15.33
C ASP A 476 14.56 -10.44 16.86
N ALA A 477 14.43 -9.25 17.45
CA ALA A 477 14.21 -9.11 18.89
C ALA A 477 12.87 -9.70 19.35
N ARG A 478 11.78 -9.43 18.61
CA ARG A 478 10.44 -9.94 18.94
C ARG A 478 10.36 -11.45 18.76
N THR A 479 10.92 -11.96 17.66
CA THR A 479 11.01 -13.38 17.37
C THR A 479 11.82 -14.10 18.45
N ASP A 480 12.93 -13.52 18.94
CA ASP A 480 13.72 -14.11 20.03
C ASP A 480 12.91 -14.25 21.33
N VAL A 481 12.15 -13.22 21.70
CA VAL A 481 11.32 -13.23 22.91
C VAL A 481 10.12 -14.17 22.75
N MET A 482 9.51 -14.26 21.57
CA MET A 482 8.34 -15.11 21.35
C MET A 482 8.71 -16.59 21.16
N ALA A 483 9.89 -16.89 20.62
CA ALA A 483 10.37 -18.26 20.44
C ALA A 483 10.83 -18.91 21.76
N ASP A 484 11.26 -18.10 22.73
CA ASP A 484 11.66 -18.55 24.07
C ASP A 484 11.19 -17.54 25.15
N PRO A 485 9.87 -17.52 25.45
CA PRO A 485 9.27 -16.49 26.31
C PRO A 485 9.63 -16.66 27.79
N VAL A 486 10.10 -17.83 28.21
CA VAL A 486 10.44 -18.14 29.60
C VAL A 486 11.85 -18.70 29.67
N LYS A 487 12.82 -17.79 29.74
CA LYS A 487 14.22 -18.17 29.94
C LYS A 487 14.45 -18.60 31.40
N LEU A 488 15.02 -19.79 31.59
CA LEU A 488 15.50 -20.22 32.90
C LEU A 488 16.74 -19.39 33.25
N ALA A 489 16.56 -18.37 34.08
CA ALA A 489 17.67 -17.61 34.67
C ALA A 489 18.36 -18.46 35.76
N SER A 490 19.14 -19.47 35.35
CA SER A 490 19.94 -20.27 36.26
C SER A 490 21.23 -19.53 36.59
N LYS A 491 21.40 -19.17 37.87
CA LYS A 491 22.67 -18.68 38.40
C LYS A 491 23.14 -19.63 39.48
N SER A 492 24.20 -20.38 39.17
CA SER A 492 24.89 -21.19 40.17
C SER A 492 25.76 -20.27 41.03
N LEU A 493 25.47 -20.22 42.32
CA LEU A 493 26.34 -19.56 43.30
C LEU A 493 27.41 -20.57 43.73
N HIS A 494 28.68 -20.20 43.61
CA HIS A 494 29.82 -21.06 44.02
C HIS A 494 29.85 -22.40 43.26
N ALA A 495 29.78 -22.33 41.93
CA ALA A 495 29.76 -23.50 41.06
C ALA A 495 31.03 -24.35 41.20
N ALA A 496 30.84 -25.66 41.36
CA ALA A 496 31.94 -26.60 41.19
C ALA A 496 32.21 -26.76 39.69
N PRO A 497 33.47 -26.61 39.22
CA PRO A 497 33.80 -26.66 37.80
C PRO A 497 33.65 -28.06 37.19
N ASN A 498 33.78 -29.10 38.00
CA ASN A 498 33.64 -30.49 37.58
C ASN A 498 33.08 -31.36 38.72
N TYR A 499 32.73 -32.59 38.36
CA TYR A 499 32.14 -33.56 39.30
C TYR A 499 33.08 -33.86 40.47
N GLY A 500 34.37 -34.05 40.20
CA GLY A 500 35.40 -34.32 41.22
C GLY A 500 35.48 -33.23 42.28
N THR A 501 35.44 -31.95 41.89
CA THR A 501 35.48 -30.83 42.84
C THR A 501 34.26 -30.83 43.78
N GLY A 502 33.08 -31.18 43.27
CA GLY A 502 31.86 -31.33 44.07
C GLY A 502 31.94 -32.48 45.10
N PHE A 503 32.65 -33.56 44.78
CA PHE A 503 32.82 -34.73 45.65
C PHE A 503 34.06 -34.69 46.54
N ALA A 504 35.03 -33.80 46.29
CA ALA A 504 36.24 -33.65 47.11
C ALA A 504 35.96 -33.48 48.62
N PRO A 505 34.96 -32.67 49.06
CA PRO A 505 34.57 -32.57 50.47
C PRO A 505 34.20 -33.88 51.16
N TYR A 506 33.88 -34.94 50.40
CA TYR A 506 33.53 -36.26 50.92
C TYR A 506 34.73 -37.23 50.93
N PHE A 507 35.49 -37.31 49.84
CA PHE A 507 36.63 -38.24 49.73
C PHE A 507 37.84 -37.84 50.55
N ILE A 508 38.09 -36.53 50.71
CA ILE A 508 39.18 -36.02 51.54
C ILE A 508 39.04 -36.50 53.00
N PRO A 509 37.93 -36.22 53.73
CA PRO A 509 37.80 -36.68 55.11
C PRO A 509 37.76 -38.20 55.24
N LEU A 510 37.16 -38.91 54.28
CA LEU A 510 37.18 -40.37 54.26
C LEU A 510 38.61 -40.90 54.27
N SER A 511 39.46 -40.36 53.40
CA SER A 511 40.87 -40.78 53.31
C SER A 511 41.67 -40.50 54.59
N LEU A 512 41.38 -39.37 55.27
CA LEU A 512 42.03 -38.99 56.53
C LEU A 512 41.58 -39.86 57.70
N TRP A 513 40.30 -40.25 57.75
CA TRP A 513 39.78 -41.18 58.76
C TRP A 513 40.45 -42.55 58.61
N VAL A 514 40.51 -43.08 57.38
CA VAL A 514 41.18 -44.35 57.09
C VAL A 514 42.68 -44.26 57.42
N GLY A 515 43.33 -43.12 57.08
CA GLY A 515 44.71 -42.84 57.47
C GLY A 515 44.94 -42.93 58.98
N ALA A 516 44.06 -42.32 59.78
CA ALA A 516 44.11 -42.39 61.24
C ALA A 516 43.84 -43.82 61.76
N MET A 517 42.87 -44.54 61.18
CA MET A 517 42.57 -45.92 61.51
C MET A 517 43.79 -46.83 61.34
N VAL A 518 44.44 -46.78 60.17
CA VAL A 518 45.62 -47.60 59.88
C VAL A 518 46.82 -47.16 60.73
N ALA A 519 46.97 -45.86 60.99
CA ALA A 519 48.02 -45.35 61.87
C ALA A 519 47.96 -46.00 63.27
N TYR A 520 46.77 -46.19 63.86
CA TYR A 520 46.60 -46.86 65.15
C TYR A 520 46.58 -48.40 65.08
N MET A 521 46.61 -48.99 63.89
CA MET A 521 46.96 -50.41 63.76
C MET A 521 48.46 -50.63 63.94
N ILE A 522 49.29 -49.66 63.55
CA ILE A 522 50.75 -49.72 63.61
C ILE A 522 51.28 -49.10 64.92
N ILE A 523 50.75 -47.94 65.32
CA ILE A 523 51.14 -47.18 66.50
C ILE A 523 50.19 -47.51 67.65
N GLN A 524 50.73 -47.82 68.82
CA GLN A 524 49.90 -48.15 69.98
C GLN A 524 49.18 -46.89 70.51
N PRO A 525 47.86 -46.96 70.77
CA PRO A 525 47.07 -45.79 71.17
C PRO A 525 47.45 -45.25 72.57
N LEU A 526 48.02 -46.08 73.44
CA LEU A 526 48.55 -45.69 74.75
C LEU A 526 49.99 -46.22 74.91
N ASN A 527 50.90 -45.38 75.39
CA ASN A 527 52.28 -45.81 75.62
C ASN A 527 52.38 -46.70 76.87
N LYS A 528 52.71 -48.00 76.67
CA LYS A 528 52.84 -48.99 77.76
C LYS A 528 53.83 -48.58 78.84
N ARG A 529 54.94 -47.91 78.48
CA ARG A 529 55.99 -47.45 79.42
C ARG A 529 55.52 -46.28 80.28
N ALA A 530 54.68 -45.40 79.72
CA ALA A 530 54.12 -44.27 80.46
C ALA A 530 53.02 -44.73 81.44
N LEU A 531 52.27 -45.78 81.08
CA LEU A 531 51.29 -46.41 81.96
C LEU A 531 51.96 -47.09 83.17
N SER A 532 53.08 -47.79 82.97
CA SER A 532 53.79 -48.49 84.04
C SER A 532 54.55 -47.57 85.01
N THR A 533 54.89 -46.35 84.58
CA THR A 533 55.65 -45.38 85.39
C THR A 533 54.77 -44.35 86.11
N GLY A 534 53.44 -44.52 86.12
CA GLY A 534 52.52 -43.66 86.87
C GLY A 534 52.41 -42.21 86.34
N ALA A 535 52.74 -41.96 85.07
CA ALA A 535 52.61 -40.62 84.49
C ALA A 535 51.15 -40.13 84.51
N SER A 536 50.94 -38.81 84.64
CA SER A 536 49.58 -38.24 84.64
C SER A 536 48.78 -38.66 83.39
N ALA A 537 47.54 -39.11 83.56
CA ALA A 537 46.76 -39.74 82.51
C ALA A 537 46.55 -38.88 81.24
N TRP A 538 46.40 -37.55 81.39
CA TRP A 538 46.34 -36.61 80.27
C TRP A 538 47.63 -36.58 79.43
N ARG A 539 48.80 -36.68 80.07
CA ARG A 539 50.09 -36.76 79.36
C ARG A 539 50.24 -38.07 78.61
N ILE A 540 49.66 -39.16 79.09
CA ILE A 540 49.65 -40.46 78.41
C ILE A 540 48.78 -40.40 77.16
N ALA A 541 47.58 -39.85 77.27
CA ALA A 541 46.68 -39.64 76.15
C ALA A 541 47.34 -38.77 75.06
N LEU A 542 47.89 -37.61 75.43
CA LEU A 542 48.60 -36.73 74.50
C LEU A 542 49.84 -37.38 73.87
N ALA A 543 50.62 -38.15 74.64
CA ALA A 543 51.81 -38.81 74.10
C ALA A 543 51.49 -39.91 73.07
N GLY A 544 50.33 -40.58 73.20
CA GLY A 544 49.83 -41.52 72.20
C GLY A 544 49.22 -40.84 70.98
N TRP A 545 48.63 -39.66 71.16
CA TRP A 545 47.95 -38.90 70.11
C TRP A 545 48.93 -38.16 69.18
N LEU A 546 49.92 -37.46 69.76
CA LEU A 546 50.81 -36.54 69.04
C LEU A 546 51.52 -37.16 67.83
N PRO A 547 52.07 -38.40 67.88
CA PRO A 547 52.71 -39.00 66.71
C PRO A 547 51.75 -39.20 65.54
N VAL A 548 50.53 -39.68 65.81
CA VAL A 548 49.53 -39.93 64.76
C VAL A 548 48.97 -38.62 64.22
N ALA A 549 48.72 -37.64 65.08
CA ALA A 549 48.32 -36.30 64.66
C ALA A 549 49.39 -35.64 63.77
N ALA A 550 50.67 -35.75 64.12
CA ALA A 550 51.77 -35.21 63.31
C ALA A 550 51.89 -35.91 61.95
N ILE A 551 51.82 -37.25 61.91
CA ILE A 551 51.79 -38.01 60.65
C ILE A 551 50.58 -37.61 59.81
N GLY A 552 49.42 -37.46 60.43
CA GLY A 552 48.21 -37.07 59.75
C GLY A 552 48.27 -35.65 59.16
N VAL A 553 48.90 -34.69 59.84
CA VAL A 553 49.12 -33.34 59.28
C VAL A 553 50.04 -33.40 58.06
N LEU A 554 51.06 -34.27 58.07
CA LEU A 554 51.88 -34.53 56.88
C LEU A 554 51.06 -35.20 55.76
N GLN A 555 50.14 -36.13 56.11
CA GLN A 555 49.22 -36.75 55.15
C GLN A 555 48.29 -35.70 54.50
N VAL A 556 47.81 -34.71 55.26
CA VAL A 556 47.02 -33.59 54.71
C VAL A 556 47.83 -32.81 53.67
N GLY A 557 49.10 -32.49 53.99
CA GLY A 557 49.99 -31.79 53.06
C GLY A 557 50.23 -32.59 51.77
N ALA A 558 50.53 -33.88 51.89
CA ALA A 558 50.71 -34.77 50.75
C ALA A 558 49.43 -34.90 49.91
N LEU A 559 48.28 -35.07 50.57
CA LEU A 559 46.98 -35.19 49.92
C LEU A 559 46.61 -33.93 49.15
N ILE A 560 46.68 -32.76 49.79
CA ILE A 560 46.37 -31.49 49.13
C ILE A 560 47.36 -31.19 48.00
N ALA A 561 48.65 -31.53 48.15
CA ALA A 561 49.62 -31.37 47.07
C ALA A 561 49.21 -32.15 45.81
N VAL A 562 48.86 -33.43 45.97
CA VAL A 562 48.44 -34.27 44.84
C VAL A 562 47.09 -33.84 44.29
N LEU A 563 46.13 -33.45 45.14
CA LEU A 563 44.82 -32.98 44.67
C LEU A 563 44.93 -31.66 43.90
N HIS A 564 45.69 -30.70 44.42
CA HIS A 564 45.82 -29.38 43.80
C HIS A 564 46.68 -29.42 42.54
N TRP A 565 47.90 -29.99 42.60
CA TRP A 565 48.82 -30.00 41.44
C TRP A 565 48.66 -31.21 40.52
N GLY A 566 48.16 -32.34 41.02
CA GLY A 566 47.98 -33.56 40.24
C GLY A 566 46.62 -33.64 39.55
N LEU A 567 45.54 -33.32 40.27
CA LEU A 567 44.18 -33.35 39.70
C LEU A 567 43.67 -31.97 39.27
N GLY A 568 44.30 -30.88 39.70
CA GLY A 568 43.84 -29.52 39.40
C GLY A 568 42.69 -29.05 40.31
N LEU A 569 42.62 -29.54 41.57
CA LEU A 569 41.61 -29.09 42.53
C LEU A 569 41.85 -27.62 42.90
N GLU A 570 41.05 -26.72 42.34
CA GLU A 570 41.02 -25.32 42.75
C GLU A 570 40.26 -25.17 44.07
N MET A 571 40.86 -24.44 45.02
CA MET A 571 40.28 -24.20 46.33
C MET A 571 40.18 -22.69 46.52
N GLU A 572 38.95 -22.19 46.67
CA GLU A 572 38.67 -20.78 46.93
C GLU A 572 39.50 -20.24 48.11
N ARG A 573 39.68 -21.05 49.16
CA ARG A 573 40.39 -20.66 50.38
C ARG A 573 41.46 -21.68 50.77
N SER A 574 42.46 -21.87 49.91
CA SER A 574 43.54 -22.87 50.07
C SER A 574 44.16 -22.95 51.48
N ALA A 575 44.57 -21.82 52.07
CA ALA A 575 45.15 -21.80 53.43
C ALA A 575 44.14 -22.23 54.51
N GLY A 576 42.87 -21.81 54.35
CA GLY A 576 41.77 -22.20 55.24
C GLY A 576 41.47 -23.70 55.13
N THR A 577 41.49 -24.26 53.92
CA THR A 577 41.32 -25.70 53.67
C THR A 577 42.41 -26.52 54.37
N VAL A 578 43.68 -26.16 54.22
CA VAL A 578 44.79 -26.88 54.86
C VAL A 578 44.69 -26.82 56.38
N ALA A 579 44.42 -25.64 56.94
CA ALA A 579 44.27 -25.47 58.39
C ALA A 579 43.07 -26.25 58.95
N PHE A 580 41.93 -26.23 58.24
CA PHE A 580 40.74 -26.97 58.61
C PHE A 580 41.00 -28.49 58.56
N LEU A 581 41.66 -28.99 57.51
CA LEU A 581 42.00 -30.41 57.39
C LEU A 581 43.02 -30.87 58.44
N ALA A 582 43.94 -30.01 58.87
CA ALA A 582 44.82 -30.32 59.99
C ALA A 582 44.02 -30.53 61.29
N LEU A 583 42.98 -29.72 61.54
CA LEU A 583 42.06 -29.89 62.66
C LEU A 583 41.19 -31.16 62.52
N VAL A 584 40.69 -31.45 61.32
CA VAL A 584 39.95 -32.68 61.01
C VAL A 584 40.77 -33.92 61.36
N THR A 585 42.00 -33.97 60.87
CA THR A 585 42.93 -35.07 61.17
C THR A 585 43.17 -35.22 62.67
N CYS A 586 43.38 -34.10 63.37
CA CYS A 586 43.54 -34.09 64.82
C CYS A 586 42.32 -34.69 65.55
N CYS A 587 41.12 -34.29 65.13
CA CYS A 587 39.86 -34.79 65.63
C CYS A 587 39.69 -36.30 65.37
N PHE A 588 39.84 -36.73 64.11
CA PHE A 588 39.72 -38.15 63.74
C PHE A 588 40.74 -39.01 64.48
N ALA A 589 42.00 -38.57 64.55
CA ALA A 589 43.03 -39.26 65.32
C ALA A 589 42.66 -39.40 66.80
N SER A 590 42.03 -38.40 67.43
CA SER A 590 41.64 -38.48 68.85
C SER A 590 40.48 -39.45 69.08
N ILE A 591 39.48 -39.49 68.19
CA ILE A 591 38.33 -40.40 68.29
C ILE A 591 38.79 -41.84 68.07
N VAL A 592 39.58 -42.08 67.03
CA VAL A 592 40.14 -43.40 66.71
C VAL A 592 41.05 -43.86 67.86
N GLN A 593 41.85 -42.97 68.44
CA GLN A 593 42.65 -43.29 69.61
C GLN A 593 41.78 -43.71 70.79
N TRP A 594 40.74 -42.95 71.10
CA TRP A 594 39.85 -43.23 72.23
C TRP A 594 39.19 -44.60 72.10
N LEU A 595 38.61 -44.90 70.93
CA LEU A 595 37.94 -46.17 70.68
C LEU A 595 38.91 -47.36 70.83
N ASN A 596 40.11 -47.26 70.25
CA ASN A 596 41.14 -48.28 70.38
C ASN A 596 41.70 -48.38 71.82
N ALA A 597 41.88 -47.25 72.50
CA ALA A 597 42.37 -47.19 73.88
C ALA A 597 41.36 -47.77 74.87
N CYS A 598 40.06 -47.57 74.64
CA CYS A 598 38.98 -48.08 75.48
C CYS A 598 38.77 -49.58 75.27
N PHE A 599 38.51 -49.98 74.02
CA PHE A 599 38.00 -51.31 73.69
C PHE A 599 39.05 -52.29 73.12
N GLY A 600 40.30 -51.86 72.93
CA GLY A 600 41.36 -52.74 72.41
C GLY A 600 41.05 -53.23 70.99
N ALA A 601 41.10 -54.55 70.76
CA ALA A 601 40.83 -55.15 69.46
C ALA A 601 39.40 -54.86 68.95
N ALA A 602 38.39 -54.91 69.82
CA ALA A 602 37.01 -54.53 69.49
C ALA A 602 36.88 -53.04 69.09
N GLY A 603 37.77 -52.19 69.62
CA GLY A 603 37.85 -50.78 69.24
C GLY A 603 38.14 -50.55 67.76
N ARG A 604 38.92 -51.43 67.12
CA ARG A 604 39.19 -51.37 65.68
C ARG A 604 37.93 -51.61 64.86
N ILE A 605 37.10 -52.56 65.27
CA ILE A 605 35.80 -52.85 64.63
C ILE A 605 34.85 -51.67 64.82
N LEU A 606 34.80 -51.08 66.03
CA LEU A 606 33.96 -49.91 66.29
C LEU A 606 34.36 -48.69 65.45
N VAL A 607 35.66 -48.47 65.21
CA VAL A 607 36.14 -47.41 64.30
C VAL A 607 35.60 -47.61 62.88
N LEU A 608 35.52 -48.85 62.40
CA LEU A 608 34.93 -49.18 61.11
C LEU A 608 33.40 -48.97 61.11
N VAL A 609 32.70 -49.37 62.17
CA VAL A 609 31.24 -49.13 62.31
C VAL A 609 30.94 -47.62 62.28
N VAL A 610 31.70 -46.82 63.02
CA VAL A 610 31.54 -45.36 63.02
C VAL A 610 31.86 -44.77 61.66
N LEU A 611 32.85 -45.31 60.92
CA LEU A 611 33.11 -44.91 59.54
C LEU A 611 31.88 -45.16 58.65
N MET A 612 31.26 -46.34 58.73
CA MET A 612 30.09 -46.68 57.91
C MET A 612 28.87 -45.79 58.20
N LEU A 613 28.65 -45.45 59.48
CA LEU A 613 27.61 -44.50 59.88
C LEU A 613 27.89 -43.08 59.37
N GLN A 614 29.16 -42.67 59.37
CA GLN A 614 29.58 -41.37 58.84
C GLN A 614 29.41 -41.29 57.31
N LEU A 615 29.74 -42.34 56.57
CA LEU A 615 29.60 -42.35 55.11
C LEU A 615 28.15 -42.16 54.66
N THR A 616 27.23 -42.83 55.33
CA THR A 616 25.79 -42.78 55.03
C THR A 616 25.12 -41.51 55.53
N SER A 617 25.65 -40.87 56.56
CA SER A 617 24.99 -39.73 57.21
C SER A 617 25.66 -38.39 56.91
N ALA A 618 26.91 -38.31 56.46
CA ALA A 618 27.61 -37.02 56.32
C ALA A 618 27.09 -36.11 55.19
N GLY A 619 26.14 -36.58 54.38
CA GLY A 619 25.53 -35.79 53.30
C GLY A 619 26.50 -35.47 52.16
N GLY A 620 27.50 -36.33 51.93
CA GLY A 620 28.57 -36.11 50.95
C GLY A 620 28.13 -36.23 49.50
N THR A 621 27.44 -37.32 49.17
CA THR A 621 27.01 -37.65 47.80
C THR A 621 25.60 -37.15 47.49
N TYR A 622 24.68 -37.35 48.43
CA TYR A 622 23.30 -36.87 48.37
C TYR A 622 23.00 -35.98 49.58
N PRO A 623 22.05 -35.03 49.46
CA PRO A 623 21.56 -34.29 50.61
C PRO A 623 21.03 -35.26 51.68
N VAL A 624 21.39 -35.07 52.95
CA VAL A 624 20.99 -35.99 54.02
C VAL A 624 19.47 -36.11 54.18
N GLN A 625 18.72 -35.09 53.75
CA GLN A 625 17.27 -35.04 53.77
C GLN A 625 16.61 -36.09 52.86
N THR A 626 17.32 -36.60 51.85
CA THR A 626 16.81 -37.67 50.99
C THR A 626 17.08 -39.07 51.57
N SER A 627 17.80 -39.17 52.69
CA SER A 627 18.13 -40.45 53.33
C SER A 627 17.02 -40.89 54.31
N PRO A 628 16.91 -42.20 54.62
CA PRO A 628 16.01 -42.70 55.65
C PRO A 628 16.18 -41.96 57.00
N GLY A 629 15.09 -41.81 57.75
CA GLY A 629 15.03 -40.98 58.97
C GLY A 629 16.10 -41.29 60.03
N PHE A 630 16.56 -42.55 60.13
CA PHE A 630 17.66 -42.94 61.00
C PHE A 630 18.96 -42.16 60.72
N PHE A 631 19.37 -42.06 59.45
CA PHE A 631 20.61 -41.37 59.05
C PHE A 631 20.49 -39.86 59.22
N GLY A 632 19.30 -39.31 58.98
CA GLY A 632 18.99 -37.90 59.28
C GLY A 632 19.09 -37.58 60.78
N ALA A 633 18.68 -38.50 61.65
CA ALA A 633 18.73 -38.31 63.10
C ALA A 633 20.17 -38.33 63.67
N ILE A 634 21.05 -39.16 63.13
CA ILE A 634 22.44 -39.26 63.60
C ILE A 634 23.39 -38.23 62.94
N HIS A 635 23.02 -37.66 61.80
CA HIS A 635 23.78 -36.64 61.07
C HIS A 635 24.43 -35.55 61.94
N PRO A 636 23.73 -34.83 62.84
CA PRO A 636 24.34 -33.76 63.63
C PRO A 636 25.32 -34.26 64.71
N TYR A 637 25.33 -35.57 65.03
CA TYR A 637 26.19 -36.13 66.06
C TYR A 637 27.49 -36.74 65.52
N LEU A 638 27.73 -36.60 64.21
CA LEU A 638 28.86 -37.19 63.53
C LEU A 638 29.85 -36.10 63.11
N PRO A 639 31.15 -36.22 63.41
CA PRO A 639 32.11 -35.15 63.09
C PRO A 639 32.24 -34.95 61.58
N MET A 640 32.18 -36.02 60.77
CA MET A 640 32.30 -35.93 59.31
C MET A 640 31.24 -35.04 58.65
N THR A 641 30.04 -34.92 59.22
CA THR A 641 28.99 -33.97 58.78
C THR A 641 29.51 -32.55 58.68
N TYR A 642 30.16 -32.08 59.74
CA TYR A 642 30.71 -30.72 59.81
C TYR A 642 31.95 -30.57 58.93
N VAL A 643 32.68 -31.66 58.69
CA VAL A 643 33.83 -31.65 57.78
C VAL A 643 33.38 -31.46 56.34
N VAL A 644 32.38 -32.23 55.89
CA VAL A 644 31.84 -32.14 54.52
C VAL A 644 31.31 -30.73 54.25
N GLU A 645 30.47 -30.19 55.16
CA GLU A 645 29.92 -28.85 54.98
C GLU A 645 31.01 -27.75 55.05
N GLY A 646 31.97 -27.87 55.97
CA GLY A 646 33.08 -26.92 56.06
C GLY A 646 33.97 -26.93 54.81
N LEU A 647 34.28 -28.12 54.28
CA LEU A 647 35.09 -28.26 53.08
C LEU A 647 34.38 -27.75 51.82
N ARG A 648 33.06 -27.91 51.69
CA ARG A 648 32.30 -27.28 50.58
C ARG A 648 32.54 -25.77 50.56
N ARG A 649 32.42 -25.11 51.71
CA ARG A 649 32.60 -23.64 51.82
C ARG A 649 34.04 -23.18 51.57
N LEU A 650 35.01 -24.03 51.86
CA LEU A 650 36.44 -23.74 51.67
C LEU A 650 36.94 -24.05 50.26
N ILE A 651 36.36 -25.06 49.60
CA ILE A 651 36.74 -25.51 48.25
C ILE A 651 35.95 -24.72 47.19
N THR A 652 34.62 -24.82 47.19
CA THR A 652 33.78 -24.19 46.14
C THR A 652 33.34 -22.78 46.51
N GLY A 653 33.28 -22.45 47.80
CA GLY A 653 33.01 -21.10 48.31
C GLY A 653 31.72 -20.96 49.13
N GLY A 654 31.49 -19.74 49.64
CA GLY A 654 30.33 -19.40 50.48
C GLY A 654 30.69 -18.83 51.85
N PRO A 655 29.70 -18.65 52.74
CA PRO A 655 29.91 -18.04 54.05
C PRO A 655 30.75 -18.94 54.97
N LEU A 656 31.58 -18.33 55.82
CA LEU A 656 32.45 -19.05 56.75
C LEU A 656 31.76 -19.50 58.05
N GLY A 657 30.50 -19.12 58.29
CA GLY A 657 29.76 -19.51 59.51
C GLY A 657 29.79 -21.02 59.77
N PRO A 658 29.44 -21.87 58.78
CA PRO A 658 29.54 -23.32 58.91
C PRO A 658 30.97 -23.84 59.14
N VAL A 659 31.99 -23.16 58.59
CA VAL A 659 33.41 -23.51 58.81
C VAL A 659 33.79 -23.28 60.26
N TRP A 660 33.44 -22.13 60.83
CA TRP A 660 33.72 -21.82 62.24
C TRP A 660 32.96 -22.72 63.21
N LEU A 661 31.68 -23.02 62.90
CA LEU A 661 30.91 -24.02 63.65
C LEU A 661 31.59 -25.39 63.57
N GLY A 662 32.03 -25.80 62.38
CA GLY A 662 32.78 -27.03 62.20
C GLY A 662 34.06 -27.05 63.02
N CYS A 663 34.83 -25.96 63.04
CA CYS A 663 36.02 -25.83 63.88
C CYS A 663 35.70 -26.01 65.38
N ALA A 664 34.64 -25.36 65.86
CA ALA A 664 34.23 -25.45 67.26
C ALA A 664 33.79 -26.88 67.63
N VAL A 665 32.97 -27.51 66.78
CA VAL A 665 32.47 -28.87 66.99
C VAL A 665 33.61 -29.89 66.93
N LEU A 666 34.49 -29.83 65.92
CA LEU A 666 35.66 -30.71 65.80
C LEU A 666 36.63 -30.50 66.97
N GLY A 667 36.82 -29.27 67.43
CA GLY A 667 37.58 -28.96 68.63
C GLY A 667 36.98 -29.62 69.87
N ALA A 668 35.66 -29.53 70.06
CA ALA A 668 34.93 -30.16 71.15
C ALA A 668 35.05 -31.70 71.10
N PHE A 669 34.89 -32.31 69.92
CA PHE A 669 35.13 -33.76 69.73
C PHE A 669 36.57 -34.15 70.07
N THR A 670 37.55 -33.34 69.65
CA THR A 670 38.97 -33.60 69.94
C THR A 670 39.25 -33.59 71.44
N LEU A 671 38.81 -32.54 72.13
CA LEU A 671 38.99 -32.40 73.58
C LEU A 671 38.23 -33.48 74.35
N GLY A 672 36.99 -33.78 73.95
CA GLY A 672 36.17 -34.84 74.54
C GLY A 672 36.80 -36.22 74.39
N ALA A 673 37.24 -36.59 73.19
CA ALA A 673 37.88 -37.87 72.92
C ALA A 673 39.22 -38.01 73.67
N LEU A 674 40.03 -36.95 73.74
CA LEU A 674 41.26 -36.95 74.53
C LEU A 674 40.99 -37.06 76.03
N ALA A 675 39.95 -36.39 76.55
CA ALA A 675 39.55 -36.49 77.94
C ALA A 675 39.08 -37.91 78.30
N LEU A 676 38.28 -38.53 77.43
CA LEU A 676 37.86 -39.93 77.56
C LEU A 676 39.05 -40.89 77.42
N THR A 677 40.03 -40.58 76.57
CA THR A 677 41.29 -41.34 76.47
C THR A 677 42.13 -41.20 77.74
N ALA A 678 42.21 -40.02 78.33
CA ALA A 678 42.90 -39.81 79.60
C ALA A 678 42.18 -40.56 80.73
N TRP A 679 40.85 -40.58 80.73
CA TRP A 679 40.07 -41.35 81.70
C TRP A 679 40.28 -42.87 81.55
N THR A 680 40.29 -43.40 80.32
CA THR A 680 40.62 -44.81 80.07
C THR A 680 42.06 -45.13 80.44
N ALA A 681 43.02 -44.22 80.19
CA ALA A 681 44.39 -44.37 80.66
C ALA A 681 44.48 -44.43 82.19
N ARG A 682 43.74 -43.57 82.92
CA ARG A 682 43.67 -43.59 84.39
C ARG A 682 43.09 -44.91 84.91
N ARG A 683 42.00 -45.40 84.31
CA ARG A 683 41.44 -46.73 84.64
C ARG A 683 42.45 -47.84 84.39
N LYS A 684 43.21 -47.76 83.29
CA LYS A 684 44.27 -48.69 82.93
C LYS A 684 45.58 -48.49 83.71
N GLN A 685 45.67 -47.58 84.68
CA GLN A 685 46.80 -47.55 85.61
C GLN A 685 46.58 -48.48 86.81
N VAL A 686 45.32 -48.85 87.08
CA VAL A 686 44.96 -49.86 88.08
C VAL A 686 44.98 -51.23 87.39
N TRP A 687 45.78 -52.17 87.90
CA TRP A 687 45.93 -53.51 87.32
C TRP A 687 44.83 -54.42 87.86
N SER A 688 43.94 -54.88 86.97
CA SER A 688 42.89 -55.87 87.28
C SER A 688 43.36 -57.29 86.94
N LEU A 689 42.76 -58.31 87.59
CA LEU A 689 43.08 -59.73 87.35
C LEU A 689 42.88 -60.15 85.88
N SER A 690 41.84 -59.61 85.23
CA SER A 690 41.53 -59.79 83.80
C SER A 690 42.60 -59.27 82.83
N ARG A 691 43.57 -58.48 83.33
CA ARG A 691 44.69 -57.98 82.53
C ARG A 691 45.95 -58.84 82.66
N LEU A 692 46.07 -59.56 83.78
CA LEU A 692 47.11 -60.57 83.97
C LEU A 692 46.78 -61.85 83.18
N HIS A 693 45.49 -62.15 83.01
CA HIS A 693 44.97 -63.22 82.13
C HIS A 693 43.95 -62.67 81.13
N PRO A 694 44.40 -62.15 79.97
CA PRO A 694 43.49 -61.70 78.93
C PRO A 694 42.76 -62.88 78.26
N GLU A 695 41.45 -62.76 78.04
CA GLU A 695 40.60 -63.81 77.42
C GLU A 695 40.84 -64.00 75.92
N LEU A 696 41.47 -63.03 75.25
CA LEU A 696 41.90 -63.09 73.86
C LEU A 696 43.32 -62.53 73.77
N SER A 697 44.30 -63.38 73.41
CA SER A 697 45.63 -62.91 72.98
C SER A 697 45.70 -62.95 71.46
N LEU A 698 45.60 -61.78 70.83
CA LEU A 698 45.84 -61.57 69.41
C LEU A 698 46.99 -60.57 69.23
#